data_AF-A0A0R3GJ10-F1
#
_entry.id   AF-A0A0R3GJ10-F1
#
_cell.length_a   1.000
_cell.length_b   1.000
_cell.length_c   1.000
_cell.angle_alpha   90.00
_cell.angle_beta   90.00
_cell.angle_gamma   90.00
#
_symmetry.space_group_name_H-M   'P 1'
#
loop_
_entity.id
_entity.type
_entity.pdbx_description
1 polymer ?
#
loop_
_entity_poly.entity_id
_entity_poly.type
_entity_poly.pdbx_seq_one_letter_code
_entity_poly.pdbx_strand_id
1 'polypeptide(L)'
;MSAGHAQESRAARIIRRLAVPIVLFWVAIAAVTNATVPQLEVVGEERSAPLNAADAPSTLAMRHIGKVFNEFDSDSSAMVVLEGDKPLGAEAHQYYDTLVQRLKDDREHVQHVADYWGDPITAGGSQSKDGKAAYVQVYVAGNQGEALSNESVDAVRRIVADTPAPDGVKAYVSGEAPTITDQFEVGNAGSAQVTIITFAVIAIMLLVVYRSLTTTALVLVTVLVELSAARGIVAALGHTGVIGLSTYATNLLTMLAIAAGTDYAIFFVGRYQEARSAGEDRLAAYHTMFKSTAHVIVGSGLTVAGALLCLSFTRLPYFQTLGLPAALGVLVTLAAALTMAPAVMVIGSRFGLLDPKRAMRTRGWRRIGTAIVRWPGPILVVSCIVTLVGLLALPGYKTTYDGRIYMPGSVPSNVGYAAAERHFSVARLNPELLMIETDFDMRNPAGMVLLERVAKSVLHARGVALVQSITRPLGTPITHSSIPFQISASSASQLMNLSQQENQALYLSQQADQMTRTIAVLKQQLALQQQSAAITHEQTQGFQQTVAVAQDLRDKIANFDDQFRPIRNYFYWEPHCFDIPFCAALRSIFDALDGIDELVDALQSVTGSLDKLDALQPELVGLLPPQVAIQEKNRDLTLSNYAINNGTNTQNEESTRTATELGKAFDDAKNDDSFYLPPEAFDNPAFKRGMKLFMSPDGKAARMTITHQGDPQTTEGIAHIDAIKEAAFDAVKATPLADAKIYVAGTASAYKDIADGQKYDLLMAALASLGLILLIMMFLTRSLVAALVIVGTVALSLAASFGMSVVVWQYIFGIPLYWVIFPLAVIILLAVGADYNLLLISRFKEETGAGLKTGIIRAIAGTGGVVTAAGLVFAVTMSSFIFSDLRVLGQIGTTIGLGLLFDTLVVRSFLTPAIATMLGRWFWWPLNVRTRPTPKPFGPKPVAPDDATGPISVGT
;
A
#
# COMPACT_ATOMS: atom_id res chain seq x y z
N MET A 1 -80.57 -14.03 -2.10
CA MET A 1 -80.19 -13.93 -3.53
C MET A 1 -78.76 -14.43 -3.70
N SER A 2 -78.60 -15.42 -4.57
CA SER A 2 -77.40 -16.17 -4.99
C SER A 2 -76.04 -15.51 -4.68
N ALA A 3 -75.29 -16.14 -3.77
CA ALA A 3 -73.86 -15.90 -3.60
C ALA A 3 -73.14 -16.46 -4.83
N GLY A 4 -72.68 -15.57 -5.72
CA GLY A 4 -71.92 -15.93 -6.90
C GLY A 4 -70.71 -16.79 -6.51
N HIS A 5 -70.68 -18.03 -6.98
CA HIS A 5 -69.52 -18.91 -6.87
C HIS A 5 -68.31 -18.23 -7.51
N ALA A 6 -67.48 -17.61 -6.69
CA ALA A 6 -66.19 -17.10 -7.09
C ALA A 6 -65.36 -18.28 -7.58
N GLN A 7 -64.97 -18.25 -8.86
CA GLN A 7 -64.13 -19.25 -9.52
C GLN A 7 -62.88 -19.53 -8.64
N GLU A 8 -62.87 -20.69 -7.98
CA GLU A 8 -61.77 -21.11 -7.09
C GLU A 8 -60.48 -21.30 -7.91
N SER A 9 -59.37 -20.70 -7.46
CA SER A 9 -58.06 -20.93 -8.07
C SER A 9 -57.68 -22.42 -7.94
N ARG A 10 -57.37 -23.08 -9.07
CA ARG A 10 -56.97 -24.50 -9.09
C ARG A 10 -55.77 -24.76 -8.17
N ALA A 11 -54.79 -23.84 -8.16
CA ALA A 11 -53.61 -23.94 -7.30
C ALA A 11 -53.97 -23.92 -5.81
N ALA A 12 -54.84 -23.00 -5.38
CA ALA A 12 -55.29 -22.90 -3.99
C ALA A 12 -55.95 -24.20 -3.50
N ARG A 13 -56.75 -24.84 -4.39
CA ARG A 13 -57.45 -26.11 -4.09
C ARG A 13 -56.48 -27.28 -3.99
N ILE A 14 -55.47 -27.35 -4.85
CA ILE A 14 -54.43 -28.40 -4.83
C ILE A 14 -53.60 -28.28 -3.54
N ILE A 15 -53.11 -27.08 -3.22
CA ILE A 15 -52.31 -26.84 -2.01
C ILE A 15 -53.11 -27.19 -0.75
N ARG A 16 -54.41 -26.86 -0.71
CA ARG A 16 -55.28 -27.24 0.42
C ARG A 16 -55.42 -28.76 0.57
N ARG A 17 -55.57 -29.50 -0.53
CA ARG A 17 -55.71 -30.97 -0.50
C ARG A 17 -54.40 -31.65 -0.11
N LEU A 18 -53.27 -31.11 -0.57
CA LEU A 18 -51.94 -31.65 -0.33
C LEU A 18 -51.20 -30.93 0.81
N ALA A 19 -51.91 -30.24 1.71
CA ALA A 19 -51.28 -29.37 2.71
C ALA A 19 -50.27 -30.11 3.60
N VAL A 20 -50.64 -31.29 4.13
CA VAL A 20 -49.74 -32.10 4.96
C VAL A 20 -48.56 -32.65 4.15
N PRO A 21 -48.76 -33.29 2.97
CA PRO A 21 -47.65 -33.69 2.11
C PRO A 21 -46.69 -32.56 1.73
N ILE A 22 -47.19 -31.34 1.44
CA ILE A 22 -46.35 -30.20 1.07
C ILE A 22 -45.46 -29.76 2.24
N VAL A 23 -46.03 -29.67 3.45
CA VAL A 23 -45.24 -29.32 4.64
C VAL A 23 -44.19 -30.39 4.91
N LEU A 24 -44.56 -31.68 4.86
CA LEU A 24 -43.61 -32.77 5.04
C LEU A 24 -42.52 -32.79 3.96
N PHE A 25 -42.85 -32.45 2.72
CA PHE A 25 -41.89 -32.36 1.63
C PHE A 25 -40.82 -31.29 1.90
N TRP A 26 -41.21 -30.08 2.31
CA TRP A 26 -40.25 -29.02 2.62
C TRP A 26 -39.43 -29.31 3.89
N VAL A 27 -40.05 -29.89 4.92
CA VAL A 27 -39.34 -30.37 6.10
C VAL A 27 -38.35 -31.47 5.73
N ALA A 28 -38.73 -32.40 4.85
CA ALA A 28 -37.84 -33.45 4.35
C ALA A 28 -36.68 -32.87 3.52
N ILE A 29 -36.93 -31.89 2.64
CA ILE A 29 -35.86 -31.19 1.92
C ILE A 29 -34.90 -30.54 2.90
N ALA A 30 -35.40 -29.76 3.87
CA ALA A 30 -34.57 -29.13 4.88
C ALA A 30 -33.74 -30.17 5.66
N ALA A 31 -34.36 -31.27 6.11
CA ALA A 31 -33.67 -32.32 6.85
C ALA A 31 -32.63 -33.06 6.01
N VAL A 32 -32.97 -33.48 4.79
CA VAL A 32 -32.07 -34.22 3.89
C VAL A 32 -30.89 -33.36 3.49
N THR A 33 -31.12 -32.15 2.99
CA THR A 33 -30.03 -31.28 2.53
C THR A 33 -29.05 -30.91 3.64
N ASN A 34 -29.53 -30.67 4.86
CA ASN A 34 -28.66 -30.37 6.01
C ASN A 34 -28.01 -31.61 6.64
N ALA A 35 -28.49 -32.83 6.32
CA ALA A 35 -27.89 -34.08 6.80
C ALA A 35 -26.89 -34.69 5.81
N THR A 36 -27.09 -34.49 4.50
CA THR A 36 -26.24 -35.08 3.44
C THR A 36 -25.13 -34.16 2.98
N VAL A 37 -25.23 -32.85 3.20
CA VAL A 37 -24.25 -31.85 2.78
C VAL A 37 -23.77 -31.07 4.00
N PRO A 38 -22.47 -30.69 4.08
CA PRO A 38 -22.00 -29.79 5.12
C PRO A 38 -22.78 -28.47 5.14
N GLN A 39 -22.73 -27.76 6.27
CA GLN A 39 -23.42 -26.48 6.40
C GLN A 39 -22.89 -25.46 5.39
N LEU A 40 -23.75 -24.50 5.02
CA LEU A 40 -23.44 -23.49 4.00
C LEU A 40 -22.15 -22.73 4.29
N GLU A 41 -21.83 -22.48 5.56
CA GLU A 41 -20.60 -21.84 6.00
C GLU A 41 -19.36 -22.70 5.68
N VAL A 42 -19.42 -24.00 5.97
CA VAL A 42 -18.31 -24.95 5.71
C VAL A 42 -18.12 -25.15 4.21
N VAL A 43 -19.21 -25.32 3.45
CA VAL A 43 -19.13 -25.39 1.98
C VAL A 43 -18.62 -24.06 1.42
N GLY A 44 -19.01 -22.94 2.03
CA GLY A 44 -18.50 -21.62 1.72
C GLY A 44 -16.98 -21.55 1.85
N GLU A 45 -16.44 -22.06 2.95
CA GLU A 45 -15.01 -22.12 3.24
C GLU A 45 -14.25 -23.05 2.26
N GLU A 46 -14.73 -24.28 2.04
CA GLU A 46 -14.12 -25.25 1.12
C GLU A 46 -14.14 -24.81 -0.35
N ARG A 47 -15.17 -24.03 -0.73
CA ARG A 47 -15.41 -23.60 -2.12
C ARG A 47 -15.47 -22.07 -2.23
N SER A 48 -14.61 -21.40 -1.47
CA SER A 48 -14.53 -19.94 -1.52
C SER A 48 -13.99 -19.47 -2.88
N ALA A 49 -14.68 -18.50 -3.47
CA ALA A 49 -14.29 -17.88 -4.73
C ALA A 49 -13.27 -16.74 -4.52
N PRO A 50 -12.37 -16.46 -5.48
CA PRO A 50 -11.42 -15.36 -5.38
C PRO A 50 -12.14 -14.02 -5.27
N LEU A 51 -11.57 -13.07 -4.52
CA LEU A 51 -12.15 -11.75 -4.30
C LEU A 51 -11.77 -10.73 -5.37
N ASN A 52 -10.57 -10.86 -5.93
CA ASN A 52 -10.07 -10.01 -7.00
C ASN A 52 -10.44 -10.56 -8.38
N ALA A 53 -10.75 -9.67 -9.33
CA ALA A 53 -11.02 -10.08 -10.70
C ALA A 53 -9.74 -10.65 -11.34
N ALA A 54 -9.84 -11.82 -11.97
CA ALA A 54 -8.69 -12.51 -12.55
C ALA A 54 -8.07 -11.77 -13.74
N ASP A 55 -8.83 -10.89 -14.39
CA ASP A 55 -8.43 -10.02 -15.50
C ASP A 55 -8.03 -8.61 -15.06
N ALA A 56 -8.00 -8.33 -13.74
CA ALA A 56 -7.58 -7.03 -13.22
C ALA A 56 -6.10 -6.76 -13.56
N PRO A 57 -5.75 -5.55 -14.03
CA PRO A 57 -4.37 -5.19 -14.39
C PRO A 57 -3.35 -5.46 -13.29
N SER A 58 -3.66 -5.14 -12.03
CA SER A 58 -2.79 -5.36 -10.87
C SER A 58 -2.61 -6.84 -10.53
N THR A 59 -3.67 -7.65 -10.61
CA THR A 59 -3.62 -9.11 -10.41
C THR A 59 -2.79 -9.78 -11.50
N LEU A 60 -3.00 -9.40 -12.77
CA LEU A 60 -2.21 -9.89 -13.89
C LEU A 60 -0.73 -9.47 -13.76
N ALA A 61 -0.48 -8.22 -13.36
CA ALA A 61 0.86 -7.72 -13.09
C ALA A 61 1.54 -8.51 -11.95
N MET A 62 0.86 -8.75 -10.83
CA MET A 62 1.41 -9.50 -9.69
C MET A 62 1.81 -10.92 -10.09
N ARG A 63 0.91 -11.66 -10.75
CA ARG A 63 1.19 -13.03 -11.22
C ARG A 63 2.30 -13.05 -12.28
N HIS A 64 2.32 -12.06 -13.18
CA HIS A 64 3.37 -11.95 -14.20
C HIS A 64 4.73 -11.64 -13.58
N ILE A 65 4.80 -10.74 -12.59
CA ILE A 65 6.03 -10.47 -11.82
C ILE A 65 6.51 -11.76 -11.15
N GLY A 66 5.64 -12.46 -10.42
CA GLY A 66 5.99 -13.72 -9.76
C GLY A 66 6.50 -14.77 -10.76
N LYS A 67 5.89 -14.88 -11.94
CA LYS A 67 6.32 -15.79 -13.01
C LYS A 67 7.67 -15.43 -13.62
N VAL A 68 7.90 -14.16 -13.93
CA VAL A 68 9.18 -13.68 -14.52
C VAL A 68 10.35 -13.87 -13.55
N PHE A 69 10.10 -13.74 -12.25
CA PHE A 69 11.09 -13.97 -11.21
C PHE A 69 11.21 -15.44 -10.77
N ASN A 70 10.34 -16.34 -11.25
CA ASN A 70 10.21 -17.74 -10.79
C ASN A 70 9.96 -17.86 -9.28
N GLU A 71 9.09 -17.01 -8.74
CA GLU A 71 8.81 -16.92 -7.31
C GLU A 71 7.41 -17.45 -6.96
N PHE A 72 6.36 -16.94 -7.59
CA PHE A 72 4.96 -17.26 -7.25
C PHE A 72 4.02 -17.08 -8.46
N ASP A 73 2.82 -17.64 -8.38
CA ASP A 73 1.74 -17.51 -9.37
C ASP A 73 0.39 -17.06 -8.78
N SER A 74 0.35 -16.78 -7.47
CA SER A 74 -0.82 -16.26 -6.75
C SER A 74 -0.79 -14.73 -6.60
N ASP A 75 -1.91 -14.15 -6.15
CA ASP A 75 -2.00 -12.75 -5.71
C ASP A 75 -2.04 -12.60 -4.18
N SER A 76 -1.82 -13.68 -3.43
CA SER A 76 -1.87 -13.70 -1.97
C SER A 76 -0.49 -13.48 -1.35
N SER A 77 -0.41 -12.54 -0.41
CA SER A 77 0.76 -12.37 0.44
C SER A 77 0.38 -12.21 1.92
N ALA A 78 1.17 -12.84 2.77
CA ALA A 78 1.17 -12.68 4.21
C ALA A 78 2.47 -11.98 4.64
N MET A 79 2.36 -11.09 5.60
CA MET A 79 3.47 -10.40 6.23
C MET A 79 3.71 -11.01 7.62
N VAL A 80 4.92 -11.46 7.89
CA VAL A 80 5.32 -11.90 9.24
C VAL A 80 6.17 -10.81 9.87
N VAL A 81 5.73 -10.30 11.01
CA VAL A 81 6.32 -9.17 11.72
C VAL A 81 6.97 -9.67 13.01
N LEU A 82 8.25 -9.38 13.19
CA LEU A 82 8.99 -9.62 14.42
C LEU A 82 9.08 -8.30 15.19
N GLU A 83 8.69 -8.33 16.46
CA GLU A 83 8.74 -7.20 17.40
C GLU A 83 9.57 -7.62 18.62
N GLY A 84 10.58 -6.83 18.97
CA GLY A 84 11.43 -7.02 20.14
C GLY A 84 11.30 -5.88 21.16
N ASP A 85 11.32 -6.21 22.45
CA ASP A 85 11.37 -5.19 23.52
C ASP A 85 12.66 -4.34 23.44
N LYS A 86 13.74 -4.98 22.96
CA LYS A 86 15.07 -4.42 22.70
C LYS A 86 15.38 -4.49 21.20
N PRO A 87 16.38 -3.72 20.70
CA PRO A 87 16.84 -3.87 19.32
C PRO A 87 17.14 -5.33 18.98
N LEU A 88 16.66 -5.78 17.83
CA LEU A 88 16.78 -7.16 17.36
C LEU A 88 18.26 -7.53 17.22
N GLY A 89 18.71 -8.48 18.04
CA GLY A 89 20.09 -8.96 18.09
C GLY A 89 20.29 -10.30 17.40
N ALA A 90 21.44 -10.95 17.67
CA ALA A 90 21.80 -12.24 17.05
C ALA A 90 20.79 -13.37 17.33
N GLU A 91 20.21 -13.43 18.52
CA GLU A 91 19.18 -14.43 18.87
C GLU A 91 17.90 -14.24 18.03
N ALA A 92 17.52 -13.00 17.76
CA ALA A 92 16.39 -12.69 16.89
C ALA A 92 16.67 -13.08 15.43
N HIS A 93 17.91 -12.89 14.95
CA HIS A 93 18.33 -13.36 13.64
C HIS A 93 18.31 -14.89 13.54
N GLN A 94 18.79 -15.62 14.55
CA GLN A 94 18.74 -17.10 14.55
C GLN A 94 17.29 -17.63 14.53
N TYR A 95 16.41 -17.01 15.33
CA TYR A 95 14.99 -17.31 15.32
C TYR A 95 14.37 -17.05 13.94
N TYR A 96 14.66 -15.89 13.34
CA TYR A 96 14.19 -15.52 12.01
C TYR A 96 14.71 -16.44 10.91
N ASP A 97 15.99 -16.80 10.92
CA ASP A 97 16.58 -17.71 9.94
C ASP A 97 15.90 -19.08 10.03
N THR A 98 15.65 -19.58 11.25
CA THR A 98 14.91 -20.83 11.48
C THR A 98 13.48 -20.73 10.94
N LEU A 99 12.81 -19.62 11.21
CA LEU A 99 11.44 -19.37 10.76
C LEU A 99 11.36 -19.31 9.23
N VAL A 100 12.24 -18.57 8.59
CA VAL A 100 12.33 -18.43 7.12
C VAL A 100 12.65 -19.77 6.45
N GLN A 101 13.52 -20.59 7.03
CA GLN A 101 13.78 -21.94 6.51
C GLN A 101 12.54 -22.82 6.59
N ARG A 102 11.85 -22.86 7.74
CA ARG A 102 10.60 -23.63 7.89
C ARG A 102 9.52 -23.17 6.90
N LEU A 103 9.40 -21.87 6.67
CA LEU A 103 8.49 -21.33 5.66
C LEU A 103 8.89 -21.74 4.24
N LYS A 104 10.19 -21.78 3.91
CA LYS A 104 10.70 -22.24 2.60
C LYS A 104 10.59 -23.76 2.40
N ASP A 105 10.53 -24.54 3.48
CA ASP A 105 10.38 -25.99 3.45
C ASP A 105 8.92 -26.42 3.16
N ASP A 106 7.93 -25.60 3.53
CA ASP A 106 6.51 -25.83 3.21
C ASP A 106 6.17 -25.42 1.77
N ARG A 107 6.53 -26.28 0.81
CA ARG A 107 6.29 -26.04 -0.62
C ARG A 107 4.82 -26.17 -1.05
N GLU A 108 3.96 -26.66 -0.18
CA GLU A 108 2.53 -26.80 -0.47
C GLU A 108 1.81 -25.47 -0.28
N HIS A 109 2.10 -24.77 0.83
CA HIS A 109 1.41 -23.54 1.22
C HIS A 109 2.21 -22.27 0.94
N VAL A 110 3.55 -22.35 0.88
CA VAL A 110 4.43 -21.20 0.65
C VAL A 110 5.12 -21.33 -0.70
N GLN A 111 4.88 -20.36 -1.59
CA GLN A 111 5.51 -20.32 -2.90
C GLN A 111 6.85 -19.59 -2.86
N HIS A 112 6.88 -18.44 -2.18
CA HIS A 112 8.10 -17.63 -2.07
C HIS A 112 8.16 -16.85 -0.76
N VAL A 113 9.38 -16.69 -0.23
CA VAL A 113 9.66 -15.84 0.93
C VAL A 113 10.63 -14.75 0.50
N ALA A 114 10.15 -13.51 0.45
CA ALA A 114 10.94 -12.33 0.09
C ALA A 114 11.76 -11.87 1.31
N ASP A 115 12.87 -12.58 1.53
CA ASP A 115 13.78 -12.40 2.65
C ASP A 115 14.78 -11.27 2.39
N TYR A 116 14.38 -10.04 2.78
CA TYR A 116 15.27 -8.87 2.76
C TYR A 116 16.05 -8.69 4.07
N TRP A 117 15.55 -9.20 5.20
CA TRP A 117 16.19 -8.97 6.51
C TRP A 117 17.36 -9.93 6.81
N GLY A 118 17.36 -11.12 6.21
CA GLY A 118 18.44 -12.10 6.37
C GLY A 118 19.78 -11.66 5.77
N ASP A 119 19.78 -10.71 4.82
CA ASP A 119 21.01 -10.14 4.25
C ASP A 119 21.28 -8.73 4.80
N PRO A 120 22.46 -8.45 5.41
CA PRO A 120 22.81 -7.15 5.94
C PRO A 120 22.67 -5.98 4.95
N ILE A 121 22.79 -6.23 3.65
CA ILE A 121 22.72 -5.18 2.60
C ILE A 121 21.28 -4.73 2.35
N THR A 122 20.32 -5.63 2.52
CA THR A 122 18.89 -5.35 2.31
C THR A 122 18.11 -5.21 3.61
N ALA A 123 18.74 -5.53 4.76
CA ALA A 123 18.13 -5.51 6.07
C ALA A 123 17.51 -4.15 6.43
N GLY A 124 18.16 -3.03 6.07
CA GLY A 124 17.60 -1.69 6.31
C GLY A 124 16.28 -1.41 5.59
N GLY A 125 15.96 -2.19 4.54
CA GLY A 125 14.67 -2.14 3.83
C GLY A 125 13.50 -2.68 4.65
N SER A 126 13.73 -3.75 5.41
CA SER A 126 12.73 -4.47 6.20
C SER A 126 12.81 -4.24 7.70
N GLN A 127 13.88 -3.62 8.20
CA GLN A 127 14.06 -3.27 9.60
C GLN A 127 13.52 -1.86 9.91
N SER A 128 12.97 -1.70 11.11
CA SER A 128 12.50 -0.43 11.64
C SER A 128 13.67 0.51 11.96
N LYS A 129 13.41 1.82 11.99
CA LYS A 129 14.44 2.83 12.28
C LYS A 129 15.02 2.72 13.69
N ASP A 130 14.25 2.20 14.64
CA ASP A 130 14.68 1.96 16.01
C ASP A 130 15.32 0.57 16.21
N GLY A 131 15.40 -0.25 15.16
CA GLY A 131 16.00 -1.58 15.18
C GLY A 131 15.21 -2.64 15.95
N LYS A 132 14.03 -2.30 16.49
CA LYS A 132 13.22 -3.18 17.35
C LYS A 132 12.23 -4.06 16.59
N ALA A 133 11.97 -3.78 15.32
CA ALA A 133 11.06 -4.57 14.51
C ALA A 133 11.64 -4.86 13.12
N ALA A 134 11.26 -6.01 12.57
CA ALA A 134 11.57 -6.41 11.21
C ALA A 134 10.37 -7.17 10.63
N TYR A 135 10.20 -7.15 9.31
CA TYR A 135 9.14 -7.93 8.66
C TYR A 135 9.68 -8.68 7.44
N VAL A 136 9.00 -9.79 7.13
CA VAL A 136 9.23 -10.58 5.91
C VAL A 136 7.91 -10.78 5.18
N GLN A 137 7.94 -10.65 3.85
CA GLN A 137 6.79 -10.91 2.99
C GLN A 137 6.83 -12.36 2.51
N VAL A 138 5.72 -13.06 2.66
CA VAL A 138 5.53 -14.48 2.34
C VAL A 138 4.42 -14.58 1.31
N TYR A 139 4.76 -14.97 0.08
CA TYR A 139 3.79 -15.24 -0.97
C TYR A 139 3.28 -16.67 -0.81
N VAL A 140 1.98 -16.80 -0.55
CA VAL A 140 1.32 -18.05 -0.20
C VAL A 140 0.56 -18.63 -1.40
N ALA A 141 0.30 -19.93 -1.39
CA ALA A 141 -0.45 -20.60 -2.43
C ALA A 141 -1.95 -20.22 -2.38
N GLY A 142 -2.59 -20.18 -3.55
CA GLY A 142 -4.01 -19.80 -3.69
C GLY A 142 -4.24 -18.28 -3.78
N ASN A 143 -5.31 -17.87 -4.45
CA ASN A 143 -5.63 -16.44 -4.60
C ASN A 143 -6.40 -15.91 -3.40
N GLN A 144 -6.38 -14.58 -3.22
CA GLN A 144 -7.01 -13.94 -2.07
C GLN A 144 -8.51 -14.28 -2.00
N GLY A 145 -8.91 -14.85 -0.86
CA GLY A 145 -10.28 -15.30 -0.60
C GLY A 145 -10.59 -16.72 -1.06
N GLU A 146 -9.69 -17.44 -1.72
CA GLU A 146 -9.86 -18.86 -2.02
C GLU A 146 -9.54 -19.74 -0.79
N ALA A 147 -10.12 -20.96 -0.76
CA ALA A 147 -9.89 -21.93 0.30
C ALA A 147 -8.40 -22.23 0.54
N LEU A 148 -7.64 -22.44 -0.55
CA LEU A 148 -6.21 -22.74 -0.49
C LEU A 148 -5.39 -21.58 0.12
N SER A 149 -5.81 -20.33 -0.09
CA SER A 149 -5.15 -19.16 0.52
C SER A 149 -5.37 -19.13 2.03
N ASN A 150 -6.60 -19.42 2.48
CA ASN A 150 -6.92 -19.53 3.90
C ASN A 150 -6.12 -20.66 4.57
N GLU A 151 -6.09 -21.85 3.97
CA GLU A 151 -5.29 -22.99 4.45
C GLU A 151 -3.80 -22.63 4.54
N SER A 152 -3.29 -21.89 3.55
CA SER A 152 -1.90 -21.47 3.51
C SER A 152 -1.56 -20.42 4.57
N VAL A 153 -2.47 -19.47 4.84
CA VAL A 153 -2.33 -18.53 5.96
C VAL A 153 -2.29 -19.27 7.30
N ASP A 154 -3.14 -20.26 7.49
CA ASP A 154 -3.15 -21.07 8.71
C ASP A 154 -1.91 -21.95 8.85
N ALA A 155 -1.33 -22.43 7.74
CA ALA A 155 -0.02 -23.08 7.75
C ALA A 155 1.08 -22.11 8.21
N VAL A 156 1.11 -20.87 7.68
CA VAL A 156 2.07 -19.84 8.12
C VAL A 156 1.89 -19.51 9.60
N ARG A 157 0.66 -19.35 10.09
CA ARG A 157 0.37 -19.13 11.52
C ARG A 157 0.85 -20.28 12.40
N ARG A 158 0.61 -21.52 11.99
CA ARG A 158 1.10 -22.73 12.69
C ARG A 158 2.62 -22.75 12.74
N ILE A 159 3.31 -22.49 11.62
CA ILE A 159 4.78 -22.44 11.55
C ILE A 159 5.33 -21.38 12.52
N VAL A 160 4.72 -20.19 12.57
CA VAL A 160 5.12 -19.11 13.49
C VAL A 160 4.88 -19.51 14.96
N ALA A 161 3.73 -20.12 15.26
CA ALA A 161 3.39 -20.55 16.62
C ALA A 161 4.25 -21.73 17.13
N ASP A 162 4.59 -22.68 16.25
CA ASP A 162 5.39 -23.87 16.57
C ASP A 162 6.89 -23.60 16.58
N THR A 163 7.32 -22.37 16.24
CA THR A 163 8.71 -21.94 16.31
C THR A 163 8.90 -21.11 17.57
N PRO A 164 9.62 -21.62 18.59
CA PRO A 164 9.76 -20.92 19.88
C PRO A 164 10.57 -19.64 19.70
N ALA A 165 9.97 -18.50 20.06
CA ALA A 165 10.63 -17.20 20.04
C ALA A 165 11.52 -17.01 21.28
N PRO A 166 12.67 -16.31 21.16
CA PRO A 166 13.52 -15.96 22.29
C PRO A 166 12.84 -14.94 23.21
N ASP A 167 13.31 -14.86 24.46
CA ASP A 167 12.72 -13.98 25.47
C ASP A 167 12.70 -12.51 25.01
N GLY A 168 11.51 -11.90 25.02
CA GLY A 168 11.31 -10.51 24.62
C GLY A 168 11.18 -10.27 23.11
N VAL A 169 11.12 -11.33 22.29
CA VAL A 169 10.77 -11.26 20.86
C VAL A 169 9.43 -11.96 20.62
N LYS A 170 8.57 -11.33 19.80
CA LYS A 170 7.30 -11.88 19.37
C LYS A 170 7.19 -11.81 17.86
N ALA A 171 6.57 -12.83 17.26
CA ALA A 171 6.25 -12.86 15.85
C ALA A 171 4.73 -12.85 15.66
N TYR A 172 4.28 -12.08 14.68
CA TYR A 172 2.86 -11.93 14.33
C TYR A 172 2.66 -12.13 12.83
N VAL A 173 1.54 -12.73 12.45
CA VAL A 173 1.15 -12.91 11.04
C VAL A 173 0.07 -11.90 10.70
N SER A 174 0.29 -11.14 9.62
CA SER A 174 -0.56 -10.04 9.17
C SER A 174 -0.46 -9.88 7.64
N GLY A 175 -0.92 -8.79 7.05
CA GLY A 175 -0.98 -8.60 5.59
C GLY A 175 -2.38 -8.81 5.02
N GLU A 176 -2.55 -8.60 3.72
CA GLU A 176 -3.85 -8.66 3.04
C GLU A 176 -4.47 -10.07 3.11
N ALA A 177 -3.71 -11.13 2.81
CA ALA A 177 -4.27 -12.49 2.83
C ALA A 177 -4.75 -12.90 4.24
N PRO A 178 -3.97 -12.74 5.33
CA PRO A 178 -4.46 -13.01 6.68
C PRO A 178 -5.61 -12.12 7.12
N THR A 179 -5.64 -10.85 6.68
CA THR A 179 -6.76 -9.93 6.97
C THR A 179 -8.05 -10.39 6.30
N ILE A 180 -7.97 -10.96 5.10
CA ILE A 180 -9.11 -11.55 4.40
C ILE A 180 -9.53 -12.84 5.09
N THR A 181 -8.61 -13.76 5.38
CA THR A 181 -8.90 -15.02 6.10
C THR A 181 -9.60 -14.74 7.44
N ASP A 182 -9.10 -13.76 8.21
CA ASP A 182 -9.73 -13.33 9.45
C ASP A 182 -11.14 -12.77 9.26
N GLN A 183 -11.41 -12.05 8.17
CA GLN A 183 -12.78 -11.59 7.85
C GLN A 183 -13.72 -12.78 7.59
N PHE A 184 -13.24 -13.83 6.93
CA PHE A 184 -14.01 -15.07 6.72
C PHE A 184 -14.31 -15.75 8.06
N GLU A 185 -13.29 -15.94 8.91
CA GLU A 185 -13.43 -16.59 10.22
C GLU A 185 -14.40 -15.82 11.14
N VAL A 186 -14.21 -14.50 11.30
CA VAL A 186 -15.07 -13.64 12.14
C VAL A 186 -16.50 -13.59 11.60
N GLY A 187 -16.65 -13.51 10.27
CA GLY A 187 -17.95 -13.53 9.61
C GLY A 187 -18.72 -14.83 9.86
N ASN A 188 -18.05 -15.97 9.78
CA ASN A 188 -18.66 -17.29 9.98
C ASN A 188 -18.93 -17.59 11.46
N ALA A 189 -17.99 -17.28 12.35
CA ALA A 189 -18.14 -17.52 13.80
C ALA A 189 -19.35 -16.79 14.39
N GLY A 190 -19.61 -15.55 13.94
CA GLY A 190 -20.73 -14.73 14.40
C GLY A 190 -22.09 -15.08 13.80
N SER A 191 -22.15 -15.87 12.71
CA SER A 191 -23.37 -16.13 11.92
C SER A 191 -24.49 -16.76 12.77
N ALA A 192 -24.18 -17.76 13.60
CA ALA A 192 -25.17 -18.45 14.43
C ALA A 192 -25.76 -17.52 15.50
N GLN A 193 -24.92 -16.72 16.16
CA GLN A 193 -25.35 -15.76 17.17
C GLN A 193 -26.27 -14.69 16.57
N VAL A 194 -25.87 -14.11 15.42
CA VAL A 194 -26.70 -13.12 14.70
C VAL A 194 -28.02 -13.73 14.27
N THR A 195 -28.02 -14.98 13.78
CA THR A 195 -29.26 -15.68 13.38
C THR A 195 -30.22 -15.84 14.56
N ILE A 196 -29.74 -16.26 15.72
CA ILE A 196 -30.56 -16.41 16.94
C ILE A 196 -31.15 -15.06 17.39
N ILE A 197 -30.33 -14.01 17.43
CA ILE A 197 -30.78 -12.65 17.77
C ILE A 197 -31.84 -12.18 16.78
N THR A 198 -31.63 -12.42 15.48
CA THR A 198 -32.55 -12.04 14.42
C THR A 198 -33.90 -12.74 14.56
N PHE A 199 -33.93 -14.04 14.84
CA PHE A 199 -35.18 -14.75 15.13
C PHE A 199 -35.86 -14.26 16.41
N ALA A 200 -35.10 -13.93 17.45
CA ALA A 200 -35.66 -13.34 18.68
C ALA A 200 -36.32 -11.99 18.40
N VAL A 201 -35.66 -11.13 17.61
CA VAL A 201 -36.18 -9.84 17.17
C VAL A 201 -37.46 -10.02 16.34
N ILE A 202 -37.46 -10.92 15.35
CA ILE A 202 -38.66 -11.25 14.57
C ILE A 202 -39.77 -11.75 15.48
N ALA A 203 -39.48 -12.64 16.42
CA ALA A 203 -40.47 -13.19 17.35
C ALA A 203 -41.13 -12.08 18.18
N ILE A 204 -40.34 -11.15 18.73
CA ILE A 204 -40.83 -10.00 19.49
C ILE A 204 -41.69 -9.11 18.59
N MET A 205 -41.21 -8.78 17.39
CA MET A 205 -41.92 -7.90 16.46
C MET A 205 -43.25 -8.51 16.00
N LEU A 206 -43.26 -9.79 15.61
CA LEU A 206 -44.48 -10.53 15.25
C LEU A 206 -45.44 -10.62 16.43
N LEU A 207 -44.94 -10.83 17.65
CA LEU A 207 -45.75 -10.82 18.86
C LEU A 207 -46.38 -9.44 19.11
N VAL A 208 -45.66 -8.35 18.85
CA VAL A 208 -46.20 -6.97 18.95
C VAL A 208 -47.28 -6.73 17.88
N VAL A 209 -47.05 -7.18 16.64
CA VAL A 209 -47.96 -7.00 15.50
C VAL A 209 -49.24 -7.81 15.66
N TYR A 210 -49.14 -9.12 15.89
CA TYR A 210 -50.29 -10.03 15.93
C TYR A 210 -50.85 -10.28 17.33
N ARG A 211 -50.08 -10.01 18.39
CA ARG A 211 -50.46 -10.25 19.80
C ARG A 211 -50.97 -11.67 20.05
N SER A 212 -50.40 -12.64 19.35
CA SER A 212 -50.78 -14.04 19.44
C SER A 212 -49.58 -14.95 19.33
N LEU A 213 -49.23 -15.63 20.44
CA LEU A 213 -48.10 -16.57 20.46
C LEU A 213 -48.26 -17.69 19.43
N THR A 214 -49.49 -18.15 19.17
CA THR A 214 -49.75 -19.23 18.21
C THR A 214 -49.47 -18.81 16.77
N THR A 215 -49.92 -17.61 16.39
CA THR A 215 -49.67 -17.04 15.05
C THR A 215 -48.19 -16.77 14.85
N THR A 216 -47.53 -16.18 15.87
CA THR A 216 -46.08 -15.95 15.86
C THR A 216 -45.30 -17.25 15.71
N ALA A 217 -45.62 -18.28 16.49
CA ALA A 217 -44.93 -19.58 16.42
C ALA A 217 -45.11 -20.25 15.04
N LEU A 218 -46.32 -20.22 14.47
CA LEU A 218 -46.57 -20.78 13.14
C LEU A 218 -45.76 -20.06 12.05
N VAL A 219 -45.71 -18.73 12.08
CA VAL A 219 -44.91 -17.94 11.13
C VAL A 219 -43.43 -18.24 11.31
N LEU A 220 -42.91 -18.24 12.54
CA LEU A 220 -41.50 -18.52 12.82
C LEU A 220 -41.08 -19.92 12.36
N VAL A 221 -41.89 -20.95 12.62
CA VAL A 221 -41.61 -22.32 12.15
C VAL A 221 -41.61 -22.38 10.63
N THR A 222 -42.53 -21.68 9.97
CA THR A 222 -42.56 -21.60 8.51
C THR A 222 -41.25 -21.00 7.99
N VAL A 223 -40.85 -19.82 8.49
CA VAL A 223 -39.61 -19.14 8.09
C VAL A 223 -38.37 -19.97 8.40
N LEU A 224 -38.33 -20.67 9.53
CA LEU A 224 -37.21 -21.54 9.91
C LEU A 224 -37.02 -22.69 8.92
N VAL A 225 -38.12 -23.33 8.49
CA VAL A 225 -38.08 -24.40 7.49
C VAL A 225 -37.71 -23.84 6.11
N GLU A 226 -38.23 -22.67 5.73
CA GLU A 226 -37.87 -21.98 4.48
C GLU A 226 -36.37 -21.67 4.43
N LEU A 227 -35.83 -21.09 5.50
CA LEU A 227 -34.42 -20.78 5.61
C LEU A 227 -33.55 -22.04 5.55
N SER A 228 -33.93 -23.08 6.29
CA SER A 228 -33.17 -24.33 6.34
C SER A 228 -33.14 -25.02 4.98
N ALA A 229 -34.25 -25.01 4.24
CA ALA A 229 -34.32 -25.52 2.88
C ALA A 229 -33.52 -24.65 1.89
N ALA A 230 -33.62 -23.32 1.98
CA ALA A 230 -32.87 -22.40 1.12
C ALA A 230 -31.36 -22.57 1.31
N ARG A 231 -30.88 -22.56 2.56
CA ARG A 231 -29.47 -22.80 2.90
C ARG A 231 -29.00 -24.18 2.43
N GLY A 232 -29.78 -25.22 2.70
CA GLY A 232 -29.42 -26.58 2.32
C GLY A 232 -29.34 -26.81 0.81
N ILE A 233 -30.26 -26.24 0.02
CA ILE A 233 -30.22 -26.34 -1.45
C ILE A 233 -29.02 -25.59 -2.01
N VAL A 234 -28.76 -24.36 -1.53
CA VAL A 234 -27.60 -23.59 -2.01
C VAL A 234 -26.29 -24.23 -1.57
N ALA A 235 -26.20 -24.77 -0.36
CA ALA A 235 -25.05 -25.55 0.10
C ALA A 235 -24.82 -26.79 -0.77
N ALA A 236 -25.87 -27.52 -1.13
CA ALA A 236 -25.76 -28.67 -2.03
C ALA A 236 -25.21 -28.29 -3.41
N LEU A 237 -25.70 -27.19 -3.99
CA LEU A 237 -25.19 -26.69 -5.27
C LEU A 237 -23.74 -26.20 -5.16
N GLY A 238 -23.38 -25.52 -4.07
CA GLY A 238 -22.00 -25.09 -3.80
C GLY A 238 -21.05 -26.28 -3.64
N HIS A 239 -21.47 -27.32 -2.93
CA HIS A 239 -20.68 -28.51 -2.68
C HIS A 239 -20.39 -29.29 -3.97
N THR A 240 -21.34 -29.30 -4.92
CA THR A 240 -21.13 -29.89 -6.26
C THR A 240 -20.21 -29.06 -7.18
N GLY A 241 -19.77 -27.87 -6.75
CA GLY A 241 -18.92 -26.98 -7.53
C GLY A 241 -19.65 -26.22 -8.64
N VAL A 242 -20.98 -26.24 -8.67
CA VAL A 242 -21.79 -25.53 -9.68
C VAL A 242 -21.78 -24.02 -9.43
N ILE A 243 -21.68 -23.61 -8.16
CA ILE A 243 -21.67 -22.21 -7.75
C ILE A 243 -20.51 -21.95 -6.78
N GLY A 244 -19.78 -20.85 -6.99
CA GLY A 244 -18.81 -20.33 -6.02
C GLY A 244 -19.51 -19.60 -4.88
N LEU A 245 -18.98 -19.71 -3.68
CA LEU A 245 -19.52 -19.05 -2.49
C LEU A 245 -18.51 -18.05 -1.94
N SER A 246 -19.01 -17.01 -1.29
CA SER A 246 -18.20 -16.03 -0.54
C SER A 246 -18.89 -15.76 0.80
N THR A 247 -18.13 -15.29 1.81
CA THR A 247 -18.70 -14.92 3.12
C THR A 247 -19.81 -13.90 3.01
N TYR A 248 -19.72 -12.98 2.06
CA TYR A 248 -20.78 -12.01 1.79
C TYR A 248 -22.02 -12.69 1.19
N ALA A 249 -21.83 -13.62 0.23
CA ALA A 249 -22.95 -14.34 -0.39
C ALA A 249 -23.72 -15.21 0.62
N THR A 250 -23.02 -15.95 1.49
CA THR A 250 -23.66 -16.85 2.48
C THR A 250 -24.44 -16.08 3.54
N ASN A 251 -23.85 -15.02 4.10
CA ASN A 251 -24.49 -14.17 5.11
C ASN A 251 -25.65 -13.37 4.53
N LEU A 252 -25.47 -12.78 3.33
CA LEU A 252 -26.53 -12.00 2.70
C LEU A 252 -27.71 -12.86 2.24
N LEU A 253 -27.44 -14.07 1.71
CA LEU A 253 -28.48 -15.04 1.39
C LEU A 253 -29.33 -15.35 2.61
N THR A 254 -28.69 -15.67 3.73
CA THR A 254 -29.37 -15.98 5.00
C THR A 254 -30.25 -14.80 5.44
N MET A 255 -29.68 -13.60 5.40
CA MET A 255 -30.37 -12.35 5.75
C MET A 255 -31.60 -12.10 4.87
N LEU A 256 -31.45 -12.20 3.54
CA LEU A 256 -32.53 -11.98 2.58
C LEU A 256 -33.60 -13.06 2.64
N ALA A 257 -33.22 -14.32 2.83
CA ALA A 257 -34.16 -15.44 2.96
C ALA A 257 -35.04 -15.30 4.22
N ILE A 258 -34.44 -14.96 5.37
CA ILE A 258 -35.18 -14.70 6.61
C ILE A 258 -36.20 -13.58 6.41
N ALA A 259 -35.76 -12.47 5.83
CA ALA A 259 -36.59 -11.29 5.72
C ALA A 259 -37.69 -11.45 4.65
N ALA A 260 -37.37 -11.99 3.48
CA ALA A 260 -38.36 -12.28 2.43
C ALA A 260 -39.38 -13.32 2.91
N GLY A 261 -38.95 -14.43 3.53
CA GLY A 261 -39.84 -15.45 4.06
C GLY A 261 -40.78 -14.91 5.13
N THR A 262 -40.26 -14.12 6.06
CA THR A 262 -41.07 -13.47 7.12
C THR A 262 -42.12 -12.55 6.52
N ASP A 263 -41.76 -11.74 5.52
CA ASP A 263 -42.67 -10.81 4.88
C ASP A 263 -43.77 -11.51 4.08
N TYR A 264 -43.42 -12.53 3.31
CA TYR A 264 -44.40 -13.33 2.58
C TYR A 264 -45.41 -13.99 3.53
N ALA A 265 -44.94 -14.50 4.66
CA ALA A 265 -45.81 -15.03 5.70
C ALA A 265 -46.72 -13.95 6.32
N ILE A 266 -46.18 -12.75 6.61
CA ILE A 266 -46.97 -11.61 7.12
C ILE A 266 -48.08 -11.22 6.15
N PHE A 267 -47.81 -11.19 4.84
CA PHE A 267 -48.84 -10.85 3.85
C PHE A 267 -49.95 -11.89 3.75
N PHE A 268 -49.62 -13.19 3.81
CA PHE A 268 -50.64 -14.24 3.85
C PHE A 268 -51.47 -14.15 5.15
N VAL A 269 -50.83 -14.05 6.31
CA VAL A 269 -51.54 -13.97 7.60
C VAL A 269 -52.39 -12.71 7.69
N GLY A 270 -51.83 -11.56 7.31
CA GLY A 270 -52.52 -10.27 7.35
C GLY A 270 -53.76 -10.27 6.48
N ARG A 271 -53.67 -10.82 5.26
CA ARG A 271 -54.81 -10.88 4.33
C ARG A 271 -55.87 -11.87 4.78
N TYR A 272 -55.46 -13.01 5.34
CA TYR A 272 -56.39 -13.97 5.94
C TYR A 272 -57.17 -13.34 7.10
N GLN A 273 -56.49 -12.64 8.02
CA GLN A 273 -57.13 -11.97 9.15
C GLN A 273 -58.03 -10.80 8.73
N GLU A 274 -57.69 -10.09 7.65
CA GLU A 274 -58.54 -9.06 7.07
C GLU A 274 -59.85 -9.64 6.53
N ALA A 275 -59.79 -10.73 5.75
CA ALA A 275 -60.98 -11.41 5.23
C ALA A 275 -61.86 -11.98 6.36
N ARG A 276 -61.24 -12.55 7.41
CA ARG A 276 -61.95 -12.99 8.63
C ARG A 276 -62.61 -11.83 9.37
N SER A 277 -61.94 -10.69 9.47
CA SER A 277 -62.50 -9.47 10.09
C SER A 277 -63.64 -8.86 9.27
N ALA A 278 -63.66 -9.09 7.96
CA ALA A 278 -64.75 -8.70 7.06
C ALA A 278 -65.97 -9.65 7.11
N GLY A 279 -65.90 -10.72 7.92
CA GLY A 279 -66.99 -11.68 8.12
C GLY A 279 -66.95 -12.90 7.20
N GLU A 280 -65.88 -13.11 6.43
CA GLU A 280 -65.74 -14.33 5.60
C GLU A 280 -65.48 -15.56 6.47
N ASP A 281 -66.06 -16.71 6.12
CA ASP A 281 -65.75 -18.00 6.74
C ASP A 281 -64.30 -18.44 6.43
N ARG A 282 -63.70 -19.32 7.24
CA ARG A 282 -62.29 -19.74 7.15
C ARG A 282 -61.90 -20.22 5.76
N LEU A 283 -62.78 -20.96 5.09
CA LEU A 283 -62.53 -21.49 3.75
C LEU A 283 -62.63 -20.40 2.67
N ALA A 284 -63.57 -19.47 2.81
CA ALA A 284 -63.68 -18.32 1.92
C ALA A 284 -62.45 -17.40 2.10
N ALA A 285 -62.10 -17.09 3.35
CA ALA A 285 -60.95 -16.28 3.71
C ALA A 285 -59.62 -16.85 3.17
N TYR A 286 -59.43 -18.17 3.19
CA TYR A 286 -58.26 -18.82 2.58
C TYR A 286 -58.17 -18.59 1.07
N HIS A 287 -59.27 -18.72 0.33
CA HIS A 287 -59.26 -18.49 -1.12
C HIS A 287 -59.08 -17.01 -1.45
N THR A 288 -59.70 -16.11 -0.68
CA THR A 288 -59.52 -14.66 -0.79
C THR A 288 -58.06 -14.29 -0.54
N MET A 289 -57.46 -14.83 0.51
CA MET A 289 -56.04 -14.67 0.82
C MET A 289 -55.15 -15.13 -0.34
N PHE A 290 -55.30 -16.39 -0.80
CA PHE A 290 -54.41 -16.92 -1.84
C PHE A 290 -54.56 -16.16 -3.16
N LYS A 291 -55.78 -15.88 -3.61
CA LYS A 291 -56.02 -15.20 -4.90
C LYS A 291 -55.47 -13.77 -4.92
N SER A 292 -55.65 -13.03 -3.82
CA SER A 292 -55.22 -11.63 -3.75
C SER A 292 -53.72 -11.47 -3.46
N THR A 293 -53.12 -12.38 -2.67
CA THR A 293 -51.72 -12.22 -2.25
C THR A 293 -50.73 -12.96 -3.16
N ALA A 294 -51.06 -14.14 -3.69
CA ALA A 294 -50.07 -15.00 -4.36
C ALA A 294 -49.44 -14.36 -5.60
N HIS A 295 -50.23 -13.68 -6.44
CA HIS A 295 -49.69 -13.02 -7.65
C HIS A 295 -48.76 -11.85 -7.31
N VAL A 296 -48.98 -11.18 -6.16
CA VAL A 296 -48.13 -10.09 -5.71
C VAL A 296 -46.82 -10.62 -5.16
N ILE A 297 -46.86 -11.69 -4.35
CA ILE A 297 -45.65 -12.36 -3.83
C ILE A 297 -44.81 -12.93 -4.97
N VAL A 298 -45.41 -13.50 -6.02
CA VAL A 298 -44.67 -13.94 -7.23
C VAL A 298 -43.97 -12.75 -7.90
N GLY A 299 -44.69 -11.65 -8.14
CA GLY A 299 -44.11 -10.46 -8.77
C GLY A 299 -42.98 -9.85 -7.94
N SER A 300 -43.18 -9.79 -6.62
CA SER A 300 -42.18 -9.42 -5.61
C SER A 300 -40.92 -10.29 -5.72
N GLY A 301 -41.04 -11.59 -5.47
CA GLY A 301 -39.89 -12.47 -5.33
C GLY A 301 -39.12 -12.63 -6.64
N LEU A 302 -39.80 -12.60 -7.78
CA LEU A 302 -39.13 -12.56 -9.09
C LEU A 302 -38.41 -11.23 -9.33
N THR A 303 -38.93 -10.12 -8.82
CA THR A 303 -38.22 -8.83 -8.89
C THR A 303 -36.95 -8.86 -8.06
N VAL A 304 -37.04 -9.37 -6.82
CA VAL A 304 -35.88 -9.46 -5.92
C VAL A 304 -34.84 -10.44 -6.49
N ALA A 305 -35.26 -11.65 -6.86
CA ALA A 305 -34.37 -12.65 -7.44
C ALA A 305 -33.74 -12.16 -8.76
N GLY A 306 -34.53 -11.51 -9.63
CA GLY A 306 -34.05 -10.96 -10.89
C GLY A 306 -33.03 -9.83 -10.70
N ALA A 307 -33.27 -8.92 -9.75
CA ALA A 307 -32.33 -7.85 -9.42
C ALA A 307 -31.02 -8.39 -8.84
N LEU A 308 -31.07 -9.45 -8.02
CA LEU A 308 -29.88 -10.14 -7.51
C LEU A 308 -29.15 -10.88 -8.64
N LEU A 309 -29.86 -11.52 -9.60
CA LEU A 309 -29.24 -12.14 -10.77
C LEU A 309 -28.51 -11.13 -11.66
N CYS A 310 -28.92 -9.85 -11.70
CA CYS A 310 -28.18 -8.83 -12.43
C CYS A 310 -26.75 -8.65 -11.91
N LEU A 311 -26.46 -9.02 -10.65
CA LEU A 311 -25.10 -9.01 -10.12
C LEU A 311 -24.20 -10.01 -10.83
N SER A 312 -24.73 -11.10 -11.38
CA SER A 312 -23.94 -12.08 -12.12
C SER A 312 -23.31 -11.50 -13.40
N PHE A 313 -23.75 -10.32 -13.86
CA PHE A 313 -23.16 -9.60 -15.00
C PHE A 313 -22.00 -8.66 -14.62
N THR A 314 -21.76 -8.46 -13.32
CA THR A 314 -20.64 -7.65 -12.82
C THR A 314 -19.31 -8.38 -13.03
N ARG A 315 -18.22 -7.62 -13.11
CA ARG A 315 -16.86 -8.15 -13.27
C ARG A 315 -16.21 -8.49 -11.94
N LEU A 316 -16.47 -7.70 -10.90
CA LEU A 316 -15.89 -7.91 -9.58
C LEU A 316 -16.49 -9.16 -8.92
N PRO A 317 -15.67 -10.14 -8.52
CA PRO A 317 -16.15 -11.35 -7.86
C PRO A 317 -16.93 -11.08 -6.58
N TYR A 318 -16.63 -10.00 -5.85
CA TYR A 318 -17.42 -9.53 -4.69
C TYR A 318 -18.93 -9.44 -4.98
N PHE A 319 -19.31 -9.00 -6.19
CA PHE A 319 -20.70 -8.85 -6.60
C PHE A 319 -21.18 -10.06 -7.41
N GLN A 320 -20.34 -10.56 -8.32
CA GLN A 320 -20.68 -11.67 -9.21
C GLN A 320 -21.01 -12.95 -8.44
N THR A 321 -20.19 -13.30 -7.45
CA THR A 321 -20.37 -14.50 -6.62
C THR A 321 -21.60 -14.42 -5.72
N LEU A 322 -22.12 -13.22 -5.48
CA LEU A 322 -23.33 -13.01 -4.70
C LEU A 322 -24.61 -13.24 -5.50
N GLY A 323 -24.59 -12.93 -6.80
CA GLY A 323 -25.80 -12.88 -7.63
C GLY A 323 -26.56 -14.20 -7.69
N LEU A 324 -25.89 -15.27 -8.12
CA LEU A 324 -26.52 -16.57 -8.33
C LEU A 324 -26.96 -17.24 -7.01
N PRO A 325 -26.12 -17.36 -5.96
CA PRO A 325 -26.53 -17.95 -4.68
C PRO A 325 -27.69 -17.19 -4.02
N ALA A 326 -27.61 -15.85 -3.96
CA ALA A 326 -28.65 -15.05 -3.32
C ALA A 326 -29.98 -15.11 -4.09
N ALA A 327 -29.95 -15.07 -5.42
CA ALA A 327 -31.15 -15.22 -6.24
C ALA A 327 -31.79 -16.60 -6.09
N LEU A 328 -31.00 -17.67 -6.10
CA LEU A 328 -31.50 -19.03 -5.88
C LEU A 328 -32.10 -19.18 -4.47
N GLY A 329 -31.45 -18.63 -3.45
CA GLY A 329 -31.97 -18.61 -2.08
C GLY A 329 -33.33 -17.91 -1.99
N VAL A 330 -33.48 -16.76 -2.65
CA VAL A 330 -34.76 -16.03 -2.74
C VAL A 330 -35.80 -16.82 -3.54
N LEU A 331 -35.44 -17.46 -4.65
CA LEU A 331 -36.36 -18.30 -5.44
C LEU A 331 -36.85 -19.52 -4.66
N VAL A 332 -35.98 -20.18 -3.90
CA VAL A 332 -36.37 -21.30 -3.02
C VAL A 332 -37.31 -20.79 -1.92
N THR A 333 -36.96 -19.67 -1.29
CA THR A 333 -37.80 -19.03 -0.26
C THR A 333 -39.17 -18.66 -0.84
N LEU A 334 -39.22 -18.11 -2.06
CA LEU A 334 -40.45 -17.80 -2.78
C LEU A 334 -41.29 -19.05 -3.07
N ALA A 335 -40.66 -20.12 -3.56
CA ALA A 335 -41.34 -21.38 -3.86
C ALA A 335 -41.93 -22.02 -2.60
N ALA A 336 -41.17 -22.00 -1.50
CA ALA A 336 -41.63 -22.47 -0.20
C ALA A 336 -42.75 -21.58 0.36
N ALA A 337 -42.61 -20.25 0.29
CA ALA A 337 -43.64 -19.31 0.75
C ALA A 337 -44.95 -19.45 -0.05
N LEU A 338 -44.92 -19.75 -1.35
CA LEU A 338 -46.13 -19.92 -2.16
C LEU A 338 -46.82 -21.28 -1.97
N THR A 339 -46.11 -22.27 -1.42
CA THR A 339 -46.63 -23.64 -1.27
C THR A 339 -46.83 -24.00 0.19
N MET A 340 -45.76 -23.92 0.99
CA MET A 340 -45.74 -24.26 2.41
C MET A 340 -46.52 -23.24 3.25
N ALA A 341 -46.34 -21.93 3.07
CA ALA A 341 -47.03 -20.97 3.93
C ALA A 341 -48.56 -21.10 3.81
N PRO A 342 -49.20 -21.17 2.62
CA PRO A 342 -50.63 -21.46 2.52
C PRO A 342 -51.01 -22.83 3.09
N ALA A 343 -50.17 -23.86 2.98
CA ALA A 343 -50.44 -25.17 3.58
C ALA A 343 -50.46 -25.12 5.12
N VAL A 344 -49.49 -24.42 5.72
CA VAL A 344 -49.45 -24.15 7.18
C VAL A 344 -50.68 -23.34 7.61
N MET A 345 -51.12 -22.38 6.79
CA MET A 345 -52.34 -21.61 7.06
C MET A 345 -53.61 -22.48 7.03
N VAL A 346 -53.71 -23.47 6.14
CA VAL A 346 -54.82 -24.45 6.14
C VAL A 346 -54.83 -25.28 7.41
N ILE A 347 -53.66 -25.77 7.84
CA ILE A 347 -53.53 -26.56 9.07
C ILE A 347 -53.87 -25.69 10.30
N GLY A 348 -53.28 -24.50 10.42
CA GLY A 348 -53.52 -23.59 11.54
C GLY A 348 -54.96 -23.07 11.61
N SER A 349 -55.59 -22.80 10.47
CA SER A 349 -56.99 -22.34 10.41
C SER A 349 -57.98 -23.43 10.80
N ARG A 350 -57.67 -24.71 10.56
CA ARG A 350 -58.49 -25.85 11.02
C ARG A 350 -58.62 -25.86 12.55
N PHE A 351 -57.54 -25.52 13.26
CA PHE A 351 -57.50 -25.43 14.71
C PHE A 351 -57.88 -24.04 15.27
N GLY A 352 -58.25 -23.07 14.42
CA GLY A 352 -58.61 -21.72 14.85
C GLY A 352 -57.43 -20.88 15.39
N LEU A 353 -56.19 -21.31 15.17
CA LEU A 353 -54.98 -20.70 15.73
C LEU A 353 -54.61 -19.33 15.10
N LEU A 354 -55.29 -18.97 14.01
CA LEU A 354 -55.02 -17.82 13.14
C LEU A 354 -56.16 -16.80 13.11
N ASP A 355 -57.24 -17.03 13.86
CA ASP A 355 -58.37 -16.09 13.93
C ASP A 355 -57.92 -14.77 14.61
N PRO A 356 -58.28 -13.60 14.05
CA PRO A 356 -57.84 -12.30 14.59
C PRO A 356 -58.43 -12.04 15.98
N LYS A 357 -57.58 -11.77 16.96
CA LYS A 357 -58.00 -11.48 18.36
C LYS A 357 -58.62 -10.08 18.54
N ARG A 358 -58.44 -9.16 17.59
CA ARG A 358 -59.04 -7.81 17.58
C ARG A 358 -59.33 -7.35 16.15
N ALA A 359 -60.30 -6.45 16.01
CA ALA A 359 -60.58 -5.76 14.75
C ALA A 359 -59.39 -4.88 14.33
N MET A 360 -59.04 -4.94 13.04
CA MET A 360 -57.93 -4.17 12.46
C MET A 360 -58.13 -2.65 12.63
N ARG A 361 -57.06 -1.94 13.03
CA ARG A 361 -57.06 -0.47 13.20
C ARG A 361 -57.06 0.26 11.84
N THR A 362 -58.19 0.32 11.16
CA THR A 362 -58.34 1.02 9.86
C THR A 362 -58.55 2.54 10.01
N ARG A 363 -58.95 3.02 11.19
CA ARG A 363 -59.40 4.42 11.41
C ARG A 363 -58.28 5.45 11.32
N GLY A 364 -57.06 5.12 11.77
CA GLY A 364 -55.88 6.00 11.69
C GLY A 364 -55.37 6.16 10.26
N TRP A 365 -55.16 5.04 9.57
CA TRP A 365 -54.75 5.02 8.16
C TRP A 365 -55.77 5.66 7.22
N ARG A 366 -57.07 5.54 7.52
CA ARG A 366 -58.10 6.28 6.78
C ARG A 366 -57.95 7.79 6.91
N ARG A 367 -57.54 8.32 8.08
CA ARG A 367 -57.27 9.77 8.25
C ARG A 367 -56.07 10.20 7.41
N ILE A 368 -54.99 9.41 7.43
CA ILE A 368 -53.78 9.67 6.62
C ILE A 368 -54.15 9.69 5.13
N GLY A 369 -54.87 8.67 4.64
CA GLY A 369 -55.33 8.62 3.27
C GLY A 369 -56.23 9.81 2.89
N THR A 370 -57.13 10.24 3.79
CA THR A 370 -57.96 11.44 3.54
C THR A 370 -57.15 12.73 3.50
N ALA A 371 -56.10 12.85 4.32
CA ALA A 371 -55.22 14.02 4.33
C ALA A 371 -54.43 14.10 3.02
N ILE A 372 -53.86 12.99 2.55
CA ILE A 372 -53.11 12.91 1.29
C ILE A 372 -53.98 13.30 0.09
N VAL A 373 -55.21 12.78 0.04
CA VAL A 373 -56.13 13.09 -1.06
C VAL A 373 -56.64 14.54 -1.01
N ARG A 374 -56.70 15.15 0.18
CA ARG A 374 -57.17 16.53 0.38
C ARG A 374 -56.06 17.56 0.13
N TRP A 375 -54.81 17.27 0.51
CA TRP A 375 -53.66 18.18 0.44
C TRP A 375 -52.42 17.53 -0.20
N PRO A 376 -52.50 17.03 -1.45
CA PRO A 376 -51.42 16.25 -2.04
C PRO A 376 -50.14 17.07 -2.30
N GLY A 377 -50.27 18.35 -2.70
CA GLY A 377 -49.13 19.23 -2.97
C GLY A 377 -48.27 19.51 -1.72
N PRO A 378 -48.83 20.04 -0.61
CA PRO A 378 -48.06 20.29 0.61
C PRO A 378 -47.41 19.03 1.19
N ILE A 379 -48.12 17.89 1.17
CA ILE A 379 -47.58 16.61 1.66
C ILE A 379 -46.40 16.15 0.79
N LEU A 380 -46.48 16.33 -0.53
CA LEU A 380 -45.36 16.05 -1.44
C LEU A 380 -44.15 16.91 -1.10
N VAL A 381 -44.33 18.23 -0.91
CA VAL A 381 -43.24 19.16 -0.58
C VAL A 381 -42.58 18.78 0.75
N VAL A 382 -43.36 18.51 1.80
CA VAL A 382 -42.81 18.09 3.10
C VAL A 382 -42.06 16.77 2.98
N SER A 383 -42.61 15.80 2.25
CA SER A 383 -41.94 14.51 2.02
C SER A 383 -40.62 14.71 1.28
N CYS A 384 -40.58 15.55 0.24
CA CYS A 384 -39.36 15.89 -0.48
C CYS A 384 -38.33 16.62 0.40
N ILE A 385 -38.75 17.50 1.31
CA ILE A 385 -37.85 18.17 2.26
C ILE A 385 -37.21 17.13 3.20
N VAL A 386 -38.01 16.21 3.74
CA VAL A 386 -37.49 15.12 4.59
C VAL A 386 -36.50 14.25 3.81
N THR A 387 -36.78 13.94 2.55
CA THR A 387 -35.84 13.24 1.66
C THR A 387 -34.56 14.03 1.40
N LEU A 388 -34.66 15.36 1.26
CA LEU A 388 -33.51 16.23 1.00
C LEU A 388 -32.50 16.20 2.16
N VAL A 389 -32.96 16.03 3.40
CA VAL A 389 -32.08 15.88 4.58
C VAL A 389 -31.13 14.69 4.40
N GLY A 390 -31.61 13.56 3.90
CA GLY A 390 -30.76 12.40 3.58
C GLY A 390 -29.82 12.68 2.41
N LEU A 391 -30.31 13.31 1.34
CA LEU A 391 -29.52 13.64 0.14
C LEU A 391 -28.35 14.59 0.44
N LEU A 392 -28.53 15.55 1.36
CA LEU A 392 -27.49 16.52 1.72
C LEU A 392 -26.27 15.90 2.41
N ALA A 393 -26.39 14.69 2.94
CA ALA A 393 -25.26 13.97 3.54
C ALA A 393 -24.37 13.26 2.50
N LEU A 394 -24.87 13.02 1.28
CA LEU A 394 -24.14 12.28 0.24
C LEU A 394 -22.82 12.94 -0.20
N PRO A 395 -22.71 14.27 -0.39
CA PRO A 395 -21.45 14.90 -0.77
C PRO A 395 -20.35 14.74 0.30
N GLY A 396 -20.73 14.48 1.55
CA GLY A 396 -19.81 14.23 2.65
C GLY A 396 -19.29 12.80 2.73
N TYR A 397 -19.76 11.88 1.89
CA TYR A 397 -19.38 10.47 1.90
C TYR A 397 -17.87 10.27 1.70
N LYS A 398 -17.23 9.61 2.68
CA LYS A 398 -15.85 9.15 2.60
C LYS A 398 -15.82 7.63 2.54
N THR A 399 -15.19 7.10 1.49
CA THR A 399 -14.96 5.66 1.32
C THR A 399 -13.61 5.28 1.91
N THR A 400 -13.54 4.12 2.56
CA THR A 400 -12.26 3.50 2.93
C THR A 400 -12.23 2.06 2.42
N TYR A 401 -11.02 1.61 2.06
CA TYR A 401 -10.76 0.24 1.63
C TYR A 401 -10.12 -0.60 2.73
N ASP A 402 -9.70 0.01 3.84
CA ASP A 402 -9.13 -0.68 4.97
C ASP A 402 -10.17 -1.53 5.72
N GLY A 403 -10.08 -2.86 5.59
CA GLY A 403 -10.96 -3.82 6.25
C GLY A 403 -10.73 -3.95 7.76
N ARG A 404 -9.57 -3.54 8.28
CA ARG A 404 -9.12 -3.77 9.66
C ARG A 404 -10.00 -3.07 10.69
N ILE A 405 -10.50 -1.88 10.34
CA ILE A 405 -11.36 -1.01 11.18
C ILE A 405 -12.71 -1.68 11.49
N TYR A 406 -13.13 -2.63 10.65
CA TYR A 406 -14.44 -3.28 10.73
C TYR A 406 -14.42 -4.64 11.45
N MET A 407 -13.26 -5.06 11.95
CA MET A 407 -13.10 -6.27 12.74
C MET A 407 -12.71 -5.93 14.19
N PRO A 408 -12.89 -6.85 15.15
CA PRO A 408 -12.38 -6.68 16.50
C PRO A 408 -10.85 -6.51 16.52
N GLY A 409 -10.34 -5.68 17.41
CA GLY A 409 -8.89 -5.45 17.56
C GLY A 409 -8.11 -6.67 18.11
N SER A 410 -8.82 -7.69 18.60
CA SER A 410 -8.24 -8.93 19.13
C SER A 410 -7.89 -9.96 18.04
N VAL A 411 -8.29 -9.71 16.80
CA VAL A 411 -8.05 -10.60 15.66
C VAL A 411 -6.55 -10.66 15.33
N PRO A 412 -5.97 -11.84 15.02
CA PRO A 412 -4.52 -12.00 14.81
C PRO A 412 -3.92 -11.02 13.80
N SER A 413 -4.53 -10.82 12.63
CA SER A 413 -4.04 -9.86 11.62
C SER A 413 -3.99 -8.43 12.14
N ASN A 414 -5.02 -7.99 12.87
CA ASN A 414 -5.11 -6.67 13.49
C ASN A 414 -4.05 -6.48 14.58
N VAL A 415 -3.80 -7.51 15.39
CA VAL A 415 -2.72 -7.50 16.40
C VAL A 415 -1.35 -7.37 15.72
N GLY A 416 -1.13 -8.11 14.61
CA GLY A 416 0.10 -8.01 13.84
C GLY A 416 0.32 -6.65 13.18
N TYR A 417 -0.71 -6.05 12.57
CA TYR A 417 -0.64 -4.69 12.05
C TYR A 417 -0.38 -3.68 13.17
N ALA A 418 -1.06 -3.80 14.32
CA ALA A 418 -0.86 -2.90 15.45
C ALA A 418 0.55 -3.01 16.05
N ALA A 419 1.17 -4.21 16.04
CA ALA A 419 2.57 -4.38 16.42
C ALA A 419 3.51 -3.73 15.39
N ALA A 420 3.25 -3.92 14.10
CA ALA A 420 4.05 -3.33 13.03
C ALA A 420 3.98 -1.79 13.00
N GLU A 421 2.80 -1.22 13.17
CA GLU A 421 2.54 0.23 13.12
C GLU A 421 3.17 1.01 14.28
N ARG A 422 3.59 0.33 15.36
CA ARG A 422 4.42 0.96 16.42
C ARG A 422 5.80 1.37 15.92
N HIS A 423 6.32 0.68 14.90
CA HIS A 423 7.69 0.81 14.42
C HIS A 423 7.80 1.22 12.94
N PHE A 424 6.75 0.97 12.15
CA PHE A 424 6.67 1.25 10.71
C PHE A 424 5.50 2.18 10.39
N SER A 425 5.61 2.93 9.29
CA SER A 425 4.44 3.62 8.72
C SER A 425 3.55 2.64 7.97
N VAL A 426 2.23 2.91 7.93
CA VAL A 426 1.23 2.07 7.23
C VAL A 426 1.64 1.81 5.78
N ALA A 427 2.09 2.83 5.04
CA ALA A 427 2.55 2.68 3.67
C ALA A 427 3.74 1.73 3.50
N ARG A 428 4.63 1.61 4.50
CA ARG A 428 5.80 0.72 4.39
C ARG A 428 5.42 -0.75 4.53
N LEU A 429 4.30 -1.03 5.19
CA LEU A 429 3.77 -2.39 5.38
C LEU A 429 3.01 -2.89 4.15
N ASN A 430 2.46 -1.96 3.36
CA ASN A 430 1.67 -2.24 2.16
C ASN A 430 2.31 -1.55 0.93
N PRO A 431 3.52 -1.97 0.49
CA PRO A 431 4.19 -1.35 -0.63
C PRO A 431 3.60 -1.77 -1.99
N GLU A 432 3.93 -0.99 -3.03
CA GLU A 432 3.70 -1.37 -4.42
C GLU A 432 4.95 -1.99 -5.03
N LEU A 433 4.76 -2.85 -6.02
CA LEU A 433 5.77 -3.42 -6.88
C LEU A 433 5.60 -2.86 -8.29
N LEU A 434 6.64 -2.17 -8.76
CA LEU A 434 6.79 -1.73 -10.14
C LEU A 434 7.83 -2.61 -10.81
N MET A 435 7.49 -3.23 -11.94
CA MET A 435 8.44 -4.00 -12.75
C MET A 435 8.59 -3.38 -14.13
N ILE A 436 9.84 -3.30 -14.59
CA ILE A 436 10.22 -2.92 -15.94
C ILE A 436 10.79 -4.16 -16.62
N GLU A 437 10.20 -4.57 -17.74
CA GLU A 437 10.61 -5.73 -18.54
C GLU A 437 11.08 -5.29 -19.92
N THR A 438 12.23 -5.80 -20.35
CA THR A 438 12.94 -5.44 -21.58
C THR A 438 13.32 -6.65 -22.41
N ASP A 439 13.70 -6.44 -23.67
CA ASP A 439 14.18 -7.53 -24.53
C ASP A 439 15.68 -7.84 -24.36
N PHE A 440 16.43 -6.94 -23.71
CA PHE A 440 17.87 -7.04 -23.47
C PHE A 440 18.20 -7.11 -21.97
N ASP A 441 19.41 -7.59 -21.64
CA ASP A 441 19.90 -7.71 -20.27
C ASP A 441 20.33 -6.33 -19.72
N MET A 442 19.78 -5.95 -18.56
CA MET A 442 20.05 -4.68 -17.88
C MET A 442 21.18 -4.76 -16.85
N ARG A 443 21.82 -5.92 -16.65
CA ARG A 443 22.94 -6.13 -15.69
C ARG A 443 24.26 -5.56 -16.20
N ASN A 444 24.24 -4.31 -16.62
CA ASN A 444 25.40 -3.57 -17.11
C ASN A 444 25.28 -2.09 -16.69
N PRO A 445 26.37 -1.30 -16.79
CA PRO A 445 26.35 0.10 -16.38
C PRO A 445 25.26 0.94 -17.04
N ALA A 446 24.98 0.72 -18.34
CA ALA A 446 23.94 1.46 -19.06
C ALA A 446 22.54 1.12 -18.52
N GLY A 447 22.26 -0.16 -18.28
CA GLY A 447 21.02 -0.61 -17.65
C GLY A 447 20.82 0.01 -16.27
N MET A 448 21.86 0.07 -15.43
CA MET A 448 21.76 0.69 -14.10
C MET A 448 21.48 2.19 -14.17
N VAL A 449 22.08 2.92 -15.11
CA VAL A 449 21.76 4.35 -15.34
C VAL A 449 20.29 4.53 -15.75
N LEU A 450 19.78 3.65 -16.62
CA LEU A 450 18.39 3.70 -17.06
C LEU A 450 17.40 3.34 -15.94
N LEU A 451 17.71 2.33 -15.14
CA LEU A 451 16.90 1.95 -13.97
C LEU A 451 16.89 3.06 -12.91
N GLU A 452 18.04 3.71 -12.67
CA GLU A 452 18.12 4.84 -11.75
C GLU A 452 17.27 6.03 -12.24
N ARG A 453 17.30 6.33 -13.53
CA ARG A 453 16.43 7.36 -14.12
C ARG A 453 14.95 7.09 -13.84
N VAL A 454 14.50 5.84 -13.94
CA VAL A 454 13.11 5.45 -13.63
C VAL A 454 12.84 5.53 -12.12
N ALA A 455 13.70 4.97 -11.29
CA ALA A 455 13.56 5.01 -9.83
C ALA A 455 13.45 6.46 -9.33
N LYS A 456 14.29 7.36 -9.86
CA LYS A 456 14.26 8.78 -9.54
C LYS A 456 12.99 9.48 -10.01
N SER A 457 12.54 9.23 -11.25
CA SER A 457 11.29 9.81 -11.77
C SER A 457 10.09 9.42 -10.90
N VAL A 458 10.00 8.14 -10.54
CA VAL A 458 8.95 7.60 -9.67
C VAL A 458 9.05 8.18 -8.25
N LEU A 459 10.26 8.35 -7.70
CA LEU A 459 10.45 8.97 -6.39
C LEU A 459 9.95 10.42 -6.34
N HIS A 460 10.09 11.16 -7.45
CA HIS A 460 9.61 12.55 -7.57
C HIS A 460 8.11 12.62 -7.92
N ALA A 461 7.46 11.50 -8.21
CA ALA A 461 6.03 11.46 -8.44
C ALA A 461 5.28 11.83 -7.15
N ARG A 462 4.14 12.51 -7.31
CA ARG A 462 3.35 12.97 -6.18
C ARG A 462 2.83 11.76 -5.37
N GLY A 463 3.05 11.79 -4.07
CA GLY A 463 2.55 10.75 -3.16
C GLY A 463 3.47 9.54 -3.01
N VAL A 464 4.72 9.61 -3.47
CA VAL A 464 5.75 8.59 -3.25
C VAL A 464 6.70 9.04 -2.13
N ALA A 465 6.94 8.17 -1.15
CA ALA A 465 7.81 8.44 0.00
C ALA A 465 9.19 7.80 -0.16
N LEU A 466 9.24 6.60 -0.75
CA LEU A 466 10.46 5.81 -0.89
C LEU A 466 10.36 4.93 -2.13
N VAL A 467 11.46 4.75 -2.85
CA VAL A 467 11.59 3.77 -3.93
C VAL A 467 12.82 2.93 -3.65
N GLN A 468 12.63 1.62 -3.47
CA GLN A 468 13.70 0.65 -3.31
C GLN A 468 13.91 -0.09 -4.62
N SER A 469 15.15 -0.10 -5.10
CA SER A 469 15.55 -0.73 -6.36
C SER A 469 16.98 -1.27 -6.23
N ILE A 470 17.50 -1.93 -7.27
CA ILE A 470 18.91 -2.34 -7.30
C ILE A 470 19.88 -1.14 -7.22
N THR A 471 19.47 0.04 -7.69
CA THR A 471 20.28 1.27 -7.65
C THR A 471 20.12 2.05 -6.33
N ARG A 472 19.07 1.74 -5.57
CA ARG A 472 18.74 2.33 -4.26
C ARG A 472 18.16 1.28 -3.29
N PRO A 473 18.91 0.24 -2.87
CA PRO A 473 18.33 -0.89 -2.13
C PRO A 473 17.73 -0.47 -0.77
N LEU A 474 18.31 0.56 -0.15
CA LEU A 474 17.85 1.14 1.12
C LEU A 474 16.88 2.32 0.90
N GLY A 475 16.50 2.60 -0.34
CA GLY A 475 15.70 3.77 -0.74
C GLY A 475 16.49 5.08 -0.88
N THR A 476 17.79 5.04 -0.59
CA THR A 476 18.75 6.11 -0.94
C THR A 476 19.73 5.61 -2.00
N PRO A 477 20.32 6.51 -2.80
CA PRO A 477 21.38 6.15 -3.75
C PRO A 477 22.49 5.34 -3.08
N ILE A 478 23.07 4.41 -3.83
CA ILE A 478 24.29 3.72 -3.41
C ILE A 478 25.38 4.78 -3.15
N THR A 479 26.01 4.73 -1.97
CA THR A 479 27.14 5.60 -1.66
C THR A 479 28.27 5.36 -2.66
N HIS A 480 29.01 6.39 -3.05
CA HIS A 480 30.13 6.29 -3.98
C HIS A 480 29.74 5.97 -5.44
N SER A 481 28.46 6.05 -5.81
CA SER A 481 28.01 5.80 -7.18
C SER A 481 27.85 7.08 -8.03
N SER A 482 28.28 8.24 -7.55
CA SER A 482 28.20 9.49 -8.32
C SER A 482 29.46 9.69 -9.18
N ILE A 483 29.31 10.26 -10.38
CA ILE A 483 30.46 10.60 -11.25
C ILE A 483 31.47 11.49 -10.52
N PRO A 484 31.08 12.56 -9.79
CA PRO A 484 32.01 13.35 -8.97
C PRO A 484 32.79 12.52 -7.96
N PHE A 485 32.14 11.56 -7.29
CA PHE A 485 32.85 10.64 -6.40
C PHE A 485 33.86 9.78 -7.16
N GLN A 486 33.48 9.19 -8.28
CA GLN A 486 34.37 8.34 -9.08
C GLN A 486 35.61 9.10 -9.58
N ILE A 487 35.43 10.35 -10.01
CA ILE A 487 36.53 11.25 -10.37
C ILE A 487 37.40 11.53 -9.14
N SER A 488 36.80 11.83 -7.99
CA SER A 488 37.54 12.06 -6.75
C SER A 488 38.34 10.83 -6.28
N ALA A 489 37.79 9.62 -6.43
CA ALA A 489 38.43 8.37 -6.03
C ALA A 489 39.70 8.11 -6.86
N SER A 490 39.70 8.46 -8.16
CA SER A 490 40.92 8.38 -8.99
C SER A 490 42.04 9.30 -8.49
N SER A 491 41.68 10.44 -7.89
CA SER A 491 42.63 11.41 -7.33
C SER A 491 43.30 10.94 -6.03
N ALA A 492 42.72 9.93 -5.35
CA ALA A 492 43.34 9.31 -4.17
C ALA A 492 44.68 8.62 -4.49
N SER A 493 44.84 8.10 -5.71
CA SER A 493 46.12 7.56 -6.18
C SER A 493 47.20 8.65 -6.34
N GLN A 494 46.78 9.87 -6.74
CA GLN A 494 47.65 11.05 -6.82
C GLN A 494 48.08 11.53 -5.42
N LEU A 495 47.20 11.47 -4.42
CA LEU A 495 47.53 11.77 -3.01
C LEU A 495 48.63 10.86 -2.46
N MET A 496 48.62 9.56 -2.78
CA MET A 496 49.70 8.67 -2.36
C MET A 496 51.05 9.07 -2.99
N ASN A 497 51.03 9.52 -4.26
CA ASN A 497 52.23 9.98 -4.96
C ASN A 497 52.74 11.34 -4.45
N LEU A 498 51.88 12.21 -3.93
CA LEU A 498 52.26 13.50 -3.35
C LEU A 498 53.27 13.33 -2.20
N SER A 499 53.05 12.34 -1.32
CA SER A 499 54.00 12.04 -0.22
C SER A 499 55.42 11.72 -0.74
N GLN A 500 55.54 11.05 -1.88
CA GLN A 500 56.84 10.78 -2.49
C GLN A 500 57.45 12.05 -3.10
N GLN A 501 56.63 12.90 -3.73
CA GLN A 501 57.07 14.15 -4.35
C GLN A 501 57.51 15.19 -3.30
N GLU A 502 56.83 15.27 -2.16
CA GLU A 502 57.24 16.12 -1.03
C GLU A 502 58.59 15.70 -0.47
N ASN A 503 58.80 14.39 -0.27
CA ASN A 503 60.09 13.85 0.17
C ASN A 503 61.21 14.22 -0.82
N GLN A 504 60.95 14.14 -2.13
CA GLN A 504 61.92 14.56 -3.15
C GLN A 504 62.24 16.07 -3.09
N ALA A 505 61.24 16.93 -2.86
CA ALA A 505 61.47 18.36 -2.67
C ALA A 505 62.33 18.63 -1.42
N LEU A 506 62.04 17.96 -0.30
CA LEU A 506 62.86 18.07 0.92
C LEU A 506 64.32 17.69 0.67
N TYR A 507 64.60 16.64 -0.12
CA TYR A 507 65.97 16.28 -0.50
C TYR A 507 66.69 17.38 -1.30
N LEU A 508 65.99 18.11 -2.18
CA LEU A 508 66.58 19.23 -2.92
C LEU A 508 66.96 20.39 -1.99
N SER A 509 66.13 20.69 -0.99
CA SER A 509 66.46 21.68 0.03
C SER A 509 67.71 21.26 0.81
N GLN A 510 67.78 20.00 1.24
CA GLN A 510 68.96 19.47 1.95
C GLN A 510 70.22 19.53 1.08
N GLN A 511 70.10 19.27 -0.22
CA GLN A 511 71.21 19.40 -1.17
C GLN A 511 71.70 20.85 -1.30
N ALA A 512 70.79 21.83 -1.36
CA ALA A 512 71.13 23.24 -1.38
C ALA A 512 71.82 23.69 -0.07
N ASP A 513 71.40 23.16 1.08
CA ASP A 513 72.06 23.40 2.37
C ASP A 513 73.50 22.87 2.39
N GLN A 514 73.73 21.67 1.83
CA GLN A 514 75.08 21.12 1.69
C GLN A 514 75.96 21.95 0.74
N MET A 515 75.40 22.44 -0.37
CA MET A 515 76.11 23.36 -1.27
C MET A 515 76.46 24.67 -0.55
N THR A 516 75.56 25.20 0.27
CA THR A 516 75.80 26.42 1.07
C THR A 516 76.97 26.22 2.04
N ARG A 517 77.03 25.09 2.73
CA ARG A 517 78.19 24.73 3.58
C ARG A 517 79.48 24.61 2.76
N THR A 518 79.41 23.98 1.59
CA THR A 518 80.56 23.82 0.69
C THR A 518 81.09 25.17 0.19
N ILE A 519 80.21 26.09 -0.19
CA ILE A 519 80.56 27.46 -0.59
C ILE A 519 81.25 28.20 0.56
N ALA A 520 80.75 28.06 1.80
CA ALA A 520 81.37 28.68 2.98
C ALA A 520 82.80 28.16 3.20
N VAL A 521 83.02 26.85 3.07
CA VAL A 521 84.35 26.23 3.15
C VAL A 521 85.28 26.75 2.04
N LEU A 522 84.81 26.82 0.80
CA LEU A 522 85.62 27.32 -0.33
C LEU A 522 85.98 28.79 -0.17
N LYS A 523 85.07 29.63 0.34
CA LYS A 523 85.35 31.05 0.65
C LYS A 523 86.39 31.18 1.77
N GLN A 524 86.31 30.35 2.80
CA GLN A 524 87.31 30.31 3.86
C GLN A 524 88.68 29.84 3.33
N GLN A 525 88.70 28.84 2.45
CA GLN A 525 89.92 28.36 1.79
C GLN A 525 90.56 29.44 0.92
N LEU A 526 89.76 30.20 0.17
CA LEU A 526 90.23 31.32 -0.63
C LEU A 526 90.88 32.41 0.25
N ALA A 527 90.23 32.78 1.36
CA ALA A 527 90.78 33.77 2.29
C ALA A 527 92.11 33.33 2.91
N LEU A 528 92.21 32.05 3.30
CA LEU A 528 93.44 31.47 3.85
C LEU A 528 94.56 31.35 2.79
N GLN A 529 94.24 30.97 1.55
CA GLN A 529 95.23 30.93 0.48
C GLN A 529 95.73 32.32 0.08
N GLN A 530 94.85 33.33 0.05
CA GLN A 530 95.25 34.72 -0.18
C GLN A 530 96.22 35.21 0.90
N GLN A 531 95.95 34.90 2.17
CA GLN A 531 96.87 35.19 3.27
C GLN A 531 98.19 34.43 3.12
N SER A 532 98.14 33.15 2.76
CA SER A 532 99.34 32.34 2.51
C SER A 532 100.18 32.89 1.36
N ALA A 533 99.56 33.33 0.27
CA ALA A 533 100.25 33.94 -0.88
C ALA A 533 100.93 35.25 -0.48
N ALA A 534 100.23 36.13 0.25
CA ALA A 534 100.79 37.39 0.73
C ALA A 534 101.99 37.18 1.67
N ILE A 535 101.88 36.23 2.62
CA ILE A 535 102.97 35.89 3.54
C ILE A 535 104.15 35.28 2.79
N THR A 536 103.91 34.41 1.80
CA THR A 536 104.97 33.80 0.99
C THR A 536 105.74 34.84 0.19
N HIS A 537 105.02 35.83 -0.38
CA HIS A 537 105.62 36.94 -1.11
C HIS A 537 106.48 37.84 -0.20
N GLU A 538 105.94 38.20 0.97
CA GLU A 538 106.66 38.98 1.98
C GLU A 538 107.93 38.26 2.48
N GLN A 539 107.83 36.95 2.76
CA GLN A 539 108.97 36.13 3.16
C GLN A 539 110.04 36.04 2.07
N THR A 540 109.62 35.87 0.81
CA THR A 540 110.54 35.80 -0.33
C THR A 540 111.30 37.12 -0.50
N GLN A 541 110.60 38.25 -0.39
CA GLN A 541 111.21 39.59 -0.48
C GLN A 541 112.18 39.87 0.68
N GLY A 542 111.81 39.50 1.92
CA GLY A 542 112.69 39.63 3.08
C GLY A 542 113.93 38.73 3.00
N PHE A 543 113.80 37.53 2.44
CA PHE A 543 114.93 36.61 2.25
C PHE A 543 115.88 37.09 1.15
N GLN A 544 115.34 37.64 0.05
CA GLN A 544 116.15 38.29 -1.00
C GLN A 544 116.97 39.47 -0.46
N GLN A 545 116.38 40.31 0.42
CA GLN A 545 117.14 41.37 1.10
C GLN A 545 118.24 40.81 2.00
N THR A 546 117.99 39.70 2.70
CA THR A 546 118.98 39.04 3.56
C THR A 546 120.17 38.51 2.75
N VAL A 547 119.91 37.91 1.59
CA VAL A 547 120.97 37.47 0.65
C VAL A 547 121.78 38.66 0.12
N ALA A 548 121.12 39.76 -0.25
CA ALA A 548 121.80 40.96 -0.73
C ALA A 548 122.71 41.58 0.34
N VAL A 549 122.29 41.61 1.61
CA VAL A 549 123.11 42.07 2.74
C VAL A 549 124.29 41.11 3.00
N ALA A 550 124.08 39.80 2.90
CA ALA A 550 125.15 38.82 3.07
C ALA A 550 126.21 38.91 1.96
N GLN A 551 125.80 39.20 0.72
CA GLN A 551 126.72 39.48 -0.40
C GLN A 551 127.53 40.75 -0.17
N ASP A 552 126.90 41.86 0.25
CA ASP A 552 127.61 43.10 0.58
C ASP A 552 128.62 42.90 1.73
N LEU A 553 128.29 42.07 2.73
CA LEU A 553 129.21 41.71 3.81
C LEU A 553 130.40 40.87 3.29
N ARG A 554 130.14 39.87 2.43
CA ARG A 554 131.17 39.06 1.75
C ARG A 554 132.12 39.95 0.96
N ASP A 555 131.60 40.87 0.16
CA ASP A 555 132.41 41.77 -0.68
C ASP A 555 133.28 42.71 0.19
N LYS A 556 132.75 43.21 1.31
CA LYS A 556 133.53 44.03 2.26
C LYS A 556 134.63 43.22 2.96
N ILE A 557 134.38 41.95 3.26
CA ILE A 557 135.36 41.05 3.87
C ILE A 557 136.45 40.65 2.86
N ALA A 558 136.08 40.36 1.61
CA ALA A 558 137.02 40.08 0.53
C ALA A 558 137.96 41.27 0.29
N ASN A 559 137.44 42.50 0.34
CA ASN A 559 138.26 43.73 0.23
C ASN A 559 139.23 43.91 1.41
N PHE A 560 138.87 43.47 2.62
CA PHE A 560 139.77 43.48 3.77
C PHE A 560 140.89 42.42 3.64
N ASP A 561 140.55 41.19 3.21
CA ASP A 561 141.54 40.11 2.99
C ASP A 561 142.57 40.49 1.91
N ASP A 562 142.13 41.13 0.83
CA ASP A 562 143.03 41.56 -0.26
C ASP A 562 144.12 42.55 0.20
N GLN A 563 143.84 43.41 1.19
CA GLN A 563 144.83 44.35 1.73
C GLN A 563 145.85 43.70 2.69
N PHE A 564 145.48 42.64 3.40
CA PHE A 564 146.34 41.98 4.40
C PHE A 564 147.05 40.72 3.88
N ARG A 565 146.85 40.36 2.61
CA ARG A 565 147.49 39.22 1.93
C ARG A 565 149.01 39.05 2.15
N PRO A 566 149.84 40.12 2.15
CA PRO A 566 151.28 39.98 2.38
C PRO A 566 151.61 39.46 3.78
N ILE A 567 150.82 39.88 4.79
CA ILE A 567 150.96 39.46 6.19
C ILE A 567 150.40 38.05 6.37
N ARG A 568 149.29 37.72 5.70
CA ARG A 568 148.72 36.36 5.69
C ARG A 568 149.74 35.33 5.18
N ASN A 569 150.42 35.62 4.07
CA ASN A 569 151.42 34.71 3.50
C ASN A 569 152.65 34.51 4.40
N TYR A 570 153.04 35.51 5.20
CA TYR A 570 154.13 35.35 6.17
C TYR A 570 153.81 34.29 7.23
N PHE A 571 152.59 34.31 7.78
CA PHE A 571 152.14 33.33 8.78
C PHE A 571 151.93 31.92 8.22
N TYR A 572 151.73 31.79 6.91
CA TYR A 572 151.58 30.50 6.23
C TYR A 572 152.92 29.87 5.78
N TRP A 573 153.99 30.67 5.67
CA TRP A 573 155.30 30.24 5.17
C TRP A 573 156.30 29.84 6.28
N GLU A 574 156.14 30.32 7.51
CA GLU A 574 157.04 30.03 8.64
C GLU A 574 156.74 28.66 9.31
N PRO A 575 157.64 27.66 9.25
CA PRO A 575 157.33 26.26 9.61
C PRO A 575 156.99 26.00 11.09
N HIS A 576 157.34 26.91 12.01
CA HIS A 576 157.16 26.76 13.46
C HIS A 576 156.02 27.63 14.03
N CYS A 577 155.18 28.22 13.18
CA CYS A 577 154.08 29.13 13.60
C CYS A 577 153.02 28.46 14.50
N PHE A 578 152.93 27.12 14.52
CA PHE A 578 152.06 26.38 15.45
C PHE A 578 152.53 26.44 16.92
N ASP A 579 153.83 26.59 17.16
CA ASP A 579 154.42 26.59 18.51
C ASP A 579 154.42 27.99 19.15
N ILE A 580 154.01 29.01 18.39
CA ILE A 580 153.93 30.41 18.83
C ILE A 580 152.46 30.79 19.04
N PRO A 581 151.99 30.95 20.28
CA PRO A 581 150.56 31.15 20.58
C PRO A 581 149.91 32.31 19.82
N PHE A 582 150.67 33.39 19.58
CA PHE A 582 150.17 34.57 18.86
C PHE A 582 150.01 34.32 17.35
N CYS A 583 150.82 33.44 16.78
CA CYS A 583 150.86 33.15 15.35
C CYS A 583 149.69 32.23 14.93
N ALA A 584 149.42 31.19 15.73
CA ALA A 584 148.26 30.30 15.52
C ALA A 584 146.90 31.01 15.69
N ALA A 585 146.80 31.96 16.63
CA ALA A 585 145.58 32.74 16.84
C ALA A 585 145.22 33.61 15.63
N LEU A 586 146.22 34.26 15.01
CA LEU A 586 146.02 35.07 13.80
C LEU A 586 145.64 34.23 12.58
N ARG A 587 146.17 33.01 12.46
CA ARG A 587 145.80 32.09 11.37
C ARG A 587 144.34 31.63 11.46
N SER A 588 143.86 31.29 12.65
CA SER A 588 142.46 30.89 12.87
C SER A 588 141.44 31.99 12.51
N ILE A 589 141.84 33.27 12.57
CA ILE A 589 140.97 34.39 12.17
C ILE A 589 140.79 34.39 10.64
N PHE A 590 141.84 34.11 9.86
CA PHE A 590 141.73 34.05 8.40
C PHE A 590 140.95 32.80 7.93
N ASP A 591 141.12 31.65 8.59
CA ASP A 591 140.36 30.43 8.28
C ASP A 591 138.84 30.61 8.55
N ALA A 592 138.47 31.47 9.51
CA ALA A 592 137.07 31.81 9.77
C ALA A 592 136.46 32.74 8.70
N LEU A 593 137.28 33.52 7.98
CA LEU A 593 136.82 34.39 6.89
C LEU A 593 136.50 33.58 5.61
N ASP A 594 137.22 32.49 5.35
CA ASP A 594 137.00 31.63 4.18
C ASP A 594 135.62 30.89 4.22
N GLY A 595 135.03 30.67 5.41
CA GLY A 595 133.71 30.02 5.56
C GLY A 595 132.49 30.89 5.19
N ILE A 596 132.69 32.17 4.87
CA ILE A 596 131.61 33.11 4.55
C ILE A 596 131.09 32.92 3.11
N ASP A 597 131.94 32.43 2.21
CA ASP A 597 131.57 32.17 0.81
C ASP A 597 130.57 31.00 0.69
N GLU A 598 130.81 29.89 1.38
CA GLU A 598 129.90 28.74 1.40
C GLU A 598 128.52 29.08 1.99
N LEU A 599 128.47 30.00 2.97
CA LEU A 599 127.21 30.46 3.59
C LEU A 599 126.34 31.25 2.58
N VAL A 600 126.96 32.10 1.77
CA VAL A 600 126.25 32.94 0.79
C VAL A 600 125.69 32.11 -0.37
N ASP A 601 126.46 31.13 -0.86
CA ASP A 601 126.03 30.24 -1.95
C ASP A 601 124.85 29.34 -1.51
N ALA A 602 124.86 28.86 -0.26
CA ALA A 602 123.74 28.11 0.31
C ALA A 602 122.46 28.97 0.43
N LEU A 603 122.59 30.25 0.79
CA LEU A 603 121.45 31.19 0.85
C LEU A 603 120.83 31.46 -0.53
N GLN A 604 121.64 31.57 -1.59
CA GLN A 604 121.13 31.75 -2.97
C GLN A 604 120.30 30.56 -3.47
N SER A 605 120.71 29.33 -3.12
CA SER A 605 119.97 28.11 -3.47
C SER A 605 118.55 28.09 -2.89
N VAL A 606 118.37 28.61 -1.67
CA VAL A 606 117.06 28.67 -1.00
C VAL A 606 116.16 29.72 -1.66
N THR A 607 116.71 30.86 -2.05
CA THR A 607 115.98 31.94 -2.76
C THR A 607 115.34 31.43 -4.05
N GLY A 608 116.08 30.67 -4.86
CA GLY A 608 115.54 30.11 -6.12
C GLY A 608 114.41 29.09 -5.93
N SER A 609 114.25 28.51 -4.73
CA SER A 609 113.11 27.64 -4.39
C SER A 609 111.91 28.45 -3.88
N LEU A 610 112.16 29.53 -3.13
CA LEU A 610 111.13 30.46 -2.67
C LEU A 610 110.49 31.24 -3.83
N ASP A 611 111.27 31.66 -4.82
CA ASP A 611 110.75 32.34 -6.02
C ASP A 611 109.76 31.45 -6.81
N LYS A 612 109.98 30.13 -6.85
CA LYS A 612 109.04 29.18 -7.48
C LYS A 612 107.75 29.02 -6.67
N LEU A 613 107.83 29.03 -5.34
CA LEU A 613 106.66 28.99 -4.46
C LEU A 613 105.83 30.28 -4.58
N ASP A 614 106.50 31.44 -4.68
CA ASP A 614 105.85 32.74 -4.88
C ASP A 614 105.14 32.83 -6.23
N ALA A 615 105.70 32.24 -7.29
CA ALA A 615 105.05 32.19 -8.61
C ALA A 615 103.81 31.28 -8.68
N LEU A 616 103.76 30.19 -7.90
CA LEU A 616 102.65 29.21 -7.93
C LEU A 616 101.44 29.63 -7.09
N GLN A 617 101.64 30.38 -6.02
CA GLN A 617 100.58 30.81 -5.11
C GLN A 617 99.46 31.64 -5.80
N PRO A 618 99.78 32.62 -6.68
CA PRO A 618 98.78 33.38 -7.44
C PRO A 618 97.94 32.51 -8.39
N GLU A 619 98.56 31.50 -9.02
CA GLU A 619 97.84 30.57 -9.91
C GLU A 619 96.83 29.71 -9.13
N LEU A 620 97.20 29.23 -7.94
CA LEU A 620 96.30 28.47 -7.06
C LEU A 620 95.12 29.30 -6.56
N VAL A 621 95.37 30.56 -6.15
CA VAL A 621 94.33 31.50 -5.74
C VAL A 621 93.38 31.82 -6.91
N GLY A 622 93.89 31.87 -8.14
CA GLY A 622 93.09 32.13 -9.35
C GLY A 622 92.04 31.05 -9.68
N LEU A 623 92.21 29.82 -9.19
CA LEU A 623 91.31 28.70 -9.49
C LEU A 623 90.06 28.62 -8.60
N LEU A 624 90.10 29.22 -7.41
CA LEU A 624 89.02 29.11 -6.41
C LEU A 624 87.79 30.01 -6.68
N PRO A 625 87.91 31.27 -7.13
CA PRO A 625 86.74 32.13 -7.39
C PRO A 625 85.77 31.56 -8.44
N PRO A 626 86.24 30.99 -9.59
CA PRO A 626 85.35 30.33 -10.54
C PRO A 626 84.61 29.12 -9.94
N GLN A 627 85.28 28.35 -9.06
CA GLN A 627 84.64 27.21 -8.37
C GLN A 627 83.54 27.66 -7.40
N VAL A 628 83.77 28.74 -6.65
CA VAL A 628 82.76 29.35 -5.78
C VAL A 628 81.56 29.82 -6.59
N ALA A 629 81.79 30.53 -7.71
CA ALA A 629 80.71 31.02 -8.57
C ALA A 629 79.88 29.89 -9.19
N ILE A 630 80.51 28.79 -9.61
CA ILE A 630 79.81 27.60 -10.12
C ILE A 630 78.94 26.97 -9.02
N GLN A 631 79.47 26.84 -7.80
CA GLN A 631 78.70 26.29 -6.67
C GLN A 631 77.55 27.19 -6.23
N GLU A 632 77.74 28.52 -6.22
CA GLU A 632 76.66 29.49 -5.97
C GLU A 632 75.54 29.35 -7.01
N LYS A 633 75.90 29.25 -8.29
CA LYS A 633 74.93 29.03 -9.37
C LYS A 633 74.21 27.69 -9.24
N ASN A 634 74.91 26.62 -8.86
CA ASN A 634 74.31 25.30 -8.62
C ASN A 634 73.33 25.32 -7.43
N ARG A 635 73.68 26.00 -6.33
CA ARG A 635 72.79 26.22 -5.19
C ARG A 635 71.53 26.96 -5.64
N ASP A 636 71.68 28.05 -6.38
CA ASP A 636 70.55 28.88 -6.82
C ASP A 636 69.64 28.13 -7.80
N LEU A 637 70.21 27.31 -8.69
CA LEU A 637 69.46 26.39 -9.56
C LEU A 637 68.72 25.31 -8.74
N THR A 638 69.37 24.74 -7.72
CA THR A 638 68.77 23.72 -6.84
C THR A 638 67.61 24.31 -6.03
N LEU A 639 67.77 25.52 -5.48
CA LEU A 639 66.72 26.24 -4.78
C LEU A 639 65.57 26.65 -5.70
N SER A 640 65.88 27.05 -6.95
CA SER A 640 64.86 27.33 -7.96
C SER A 640 64.06 26.07 -8.31
N ASN A 641 64.73 24.93 -8.48
CA ASN A 641 64.07 23.64 -8.71
C ASN A 641 63.22 23.22 -7.50
N TYR A 642 63.71 23.44 -6.27
CA TYR A 642 62.92 23.22 -5.05
C TYR A 642 61.66 24.09 -5.05
N ALA A 643 61.78 25.39 -5.33
CA ALA A 643 60.65 26.32 -5.34
C ALA A 643 59.61 25.94 -6.41
N ILE A 644 60.04 25.53 -7.60
CA ILE A 644 59.15 25.05 -8.68
C ILE A 644 58.45 23.76 -8.24
N ASN A 645 59.20 22.75 -7.80
CA ASN A 645 58.63 21.47 -7.39
C ASN A 645 57.68 21.62 -6.20
N ASN A 646 58.06 22.40 -5.19
CA ASN A 646 57.21 22.66 -4.03
C ASN A 646 55.94 23.42 -4.44
N GLY A 647 56.05 24.45 -5.28
CA GLY A 647 54.89 25.19 -5.80
C GLY A 647 53.93 24.31 -6.60
N THR A 648 54.45 23.43 -7.47
CA THR A 648 53.65 22.45 -8.21
C THR A 648 53.01 21.41 -7.29
N ASN A 649 53.72 20.93 -6.27
CA ASN A 649 53.18 19.97 -5.30
C ASN A 649 52.03 20.58 -4.50
N THR A 650 52.20 21.79 -3.97
CA THR A 650 51.12 22.50 -3.24
C THR A 650 49.91 22.76 -4.14
N GLN A 651 50.13 23.14 -5.42
CA GLN A 651 49.05 23.29 -6.38
C GLN A 651 48.30 21.97 -6.63
N ASN A 652 49.04 20.87 -6.80
CA ASN A 652 48.47 19.55 -6.99
C ASN A 652 47.71 19.08 -5.76
N GLU A 653 48.21 19.33 -4.55
CA GLU A 653 47.56 19.02 -3.29
C GLU A 653 46.22 19.75 -3.15
N GLU A 654 46.20 21.07 -3.36
CA GLU A 654 44.98 21.89 -3.30
C GLU A 654 43.95 21.45 -4.35
N SER A 655 44.38 21.17 -5.58
CA SER A 655 43.51 20.67 -6.64
C SER A 655 42.92 19.29 -6.29
N THR A 656 43.71 18.42 -5.68
CA THR A 656 43.28 17.06 -5.32
C THR A 656 42.37 17.07 -4.09
N ARG A 657 42.64 17.94 -3.11
CA ARG A 657 41.77 18.15 -1.95
C ARG A 657 40.40 18.65 -2.39
N THR A 658 40.37 19.65 -3.28
CA THR A 658 39.12 20.18 -3.84
C THR A 658 38.31 19.09 -4.57
N ALA A 659 38.98 18.22 -5.33
CA ALA A 659 38.32 17.08 -5.99
C ALA A 659 37.74 16.07 -4.98
N THR A 660 38.47 15.79 -3.89
CA THR A 660 38.03 14.88 -2.82
C THR A 660 36.85 15.46 -2.03
N GLU A 661 36.88 16.76 -1.71
CA GLU A 661 35.78 17.48 -1.07
C GLU A 661 34.54 17.51 -1.95
N LEU A 662 34.69 17.68 -3.27
CA LEU A 662 33.59 17.60 -4.22
C LEU A 662 32.90 16.23 -4.16
N GLY A 663 33.67 15.14 -4.26
CA GLY A 663 33.13 13.78 -4.17
C GLY A 663 32.39 13.52 -2.86
N LYS A 664 33.00 13.94 -1.74
CA LYS A 664 32.39 13.83 -0.40
C LYS A 664 31.10 14.66 -0.28
N ALA A 665 31.08 15.89 -0.79
CA ALA A 665 29.91 16.76 -0.72
C ALA A 665 28.71 16.17 -1.48
N PHE A 666 28.94 15.54 -2.64
CA PHE A 666 27.87 14.87 -3.40
C PHE A 666 27.32 13.65 -2.68
N ASP A 667 28.19 12.83 -2.09
CA ASP A 667 27.79 11.66 -1.30
C ASP A 667 27.05 12.06 -0.01
N ASP A 668 27.56 13.05 0.73
CA ASP A 668 26.94 13.57 1.96
C ASP A 668 25.56 14.20 1.65
N ALA A 669 25.44 14.88 0.51
CA ALA A 669 24.17 15.43 0.03
C ALA A 669 23.21 14.36 -0.52
N LYS A 670 23.67 13.12 -0.69
CA LYS A 670 22.94 12.02 -1.36
C LYS A 670 22.40 12.43 -2.73
N ASN A 671 23.14 13.27 -3.45
CA ASN A 671 22.77 13.71 -4.79
C ASN A 671 23.35 12.74 -5.83
N ASP A 672 22.45 12.12 -6.61
CA ASP A 672 22.78 11.18 -7.66
C ASP A 672 22.30 11.63 -9.06
N ASP A 673 22.20 12.94 -9.29
CA ASP A 673 22.01 13.55 -10.62
C ASP A 673 22.97 12.98 -11.68
N SER A 674 24.10 12.44 -11.24
CA SER A 674 25.15 11.84 -12.06
C SER A 674 25.48 10.41 -11.61
N PHE A 675 24.47 9.56 -11.45
CA PHE A 675 24.66 8.15 -11.11
C PHE A 675 25.49 7.41 -12.18
N TYR A 676 26.51 6.67 -11.74
CA TYR A 676 27.31 5.77 -12.55
C TYR A 676 27.87 4.64 -11.68
N LEU A 677 27.68 3.39 -12.12
CA LEU A 677 28.22 2.22 -11.47
C LEU A 677 29.31 1.58 -12.37
N PRO A 678 30.57 1.49 -11.92
CA PRO A 678 31.65 0.95 -12.72
C PRO A 678 31.51 -0.58 -12.90
N PRO A 679 32.02 -1.18 -13.99
CA PRO A 679 31.89 -2.61 -14.26
C PRO A 679 32.37 -3.52 -13.12
N GLU A 680 33.40 -3.11 -12.38
CA GLU A 680 33.98 -3.87 -11.27
C GLU A 680 33.00 -4.03 -10.09
N ALA A 681 32.03 -3.11 -9.96
CA ALA A 681 31.00 -3.20 -8.92
C ALA A 681 30.07 -4.41 -9.13
N PHE A 682 29.89 -4.85 -10.37
CA PHE A 682 29.06 -6.01 -10.70
C PHE A 682 29.69 -7.32 -10.19
N ASP A 683 31.00 -7.33 -9.96
CA ASP A 683 31.71 -8.48 -9.40
C ASP A 683 31.64 -8.59 -7.88
N ASN A 684 31.22 -7.51 -7.22
CA ASN A 684 31.07 -7.48 -5.77
C ASN A 684 30.01 -8.52 -5.31
N PRO A 685 30.36 -9.46 -4.42
CA PRO A 685 29.42 -10.46 -3.89
C PRO A 685 28.16 -9.84 -3.27
N ALA A 686 28.29 -8.67 -2.64
CA ALA A 686 27.18 -7.92 -2.07
C ALA A 686 26.16 -7.51 -3.14
N PHE A 687 26.67 -6.92 -4.23
CA PHE A 687 25.83 -6.47 -5.34
C PHE A 687 25.18 -7.63 -6.09
N LYS A 688 25.90 -8.76 -6.25
CA LYS A 688 25.35 -10.01 -6.81
C LYS A 688 24.16 -10.56 -6.00
N ARG A 689 24.17 -10.42 -4.67
CA ARG A 689 23.02 -10.80 -3.83
C ARG A 689 21.83 -9.85 -4.02
N GLY A 690 22.08 -8.54 -4.03
CA GLY A 690 21.06 -7.54 -4.35
C GLY A 690 20.42 -7.75 -5.74
N MET A 691 21.22 -8.06 -6.76
CA MET A 691 20.70 -8.35 -8.11
C MET A 691 19.74 -9.53 -8.13
N LYS A 692 19.96 -10.58 -7.33
CA LYS A 692 19.01 -11.71 -7.23
C LYS A 692 17.66 -11.30 -6.63
N LEU A 693 17.63 -10.25 -5.81
CA LEU A 693 16.42 -9.76 -5.16
C LEU A 693 15.65 -8.76 -6.03
N PHE A 694 16.32 -7.98 -6.88
CA PHE A 694 15.69 -6.90 -7.65
C PHE A 694 15.62 -7.17 -9.16
N MET A 695 16.33 -8.18 -9.68
CA MET A 695 16.35 -8.49 -11.11
C MET A 695 15.96 -9.95 -11.36
N SER A 696 15.33 -10.19 -12.51
CA SER A 696 14.99 -11.54 -12.94
C SER A 696 16.26 -12.36 -13.22
N PRO A 697 16.17 -13.70 -13.17
CA PRO A 697 17.32 -14.58 -13.44
C PRO A 697 17.98 -14.34 -14.81
N ASP A 698 17.18 -13.98 -15.83
CA ASP A 698 17.64 -13.67 -17.18
C ASP A 698 18.17 -12.22 -17.35
N GLY A 699 18.03 -11.37 -16.34
CA GLY A 699 18.48 -9.97 -16.34
C GLY A 699 17.60 -9.01 -17.15
N LYS A 700 16.47 -9.49 -17.68
CA LYS A 700 15.58 -8.74 -18.57
C LYS A 700 14.43 -8.04 -17.86
N ALA A 701 14.24 -8.29 -16.57
CA ALA A 701 13.27 -7.57 -15.76
C ALA A 701 13.92 -7.04 -14.49
N ALA A 702 13.52 -5.84 -14.09
CA ALA A 702 13.92 -5.22 -12.83
C ALA A 702 12.66 -4.79 -12.07
N ARG A 703 12.57 -5.17 -10.80
CA ARG A 703 11.48 -4.75 -9.90
C ARG A 703 11.95 -3.67 -8.94
N MET A 704 11.02 -2.80 -8.56
CA MET A 704 11.18 -1.72 -7.60
C MET A 704 10.03 -1.79 -6.61
N THR A 705 10.34 -1.61 -5.33
CA THR A 705 9.35 -1.54 -4.25
C THR A 705 9.10 -0.09 -3.91
N ILE A 706 7.85 0.36 -4.06
CA ILE A 706 7.45 1.76 -3.88
C ILE A 706 6.64 1.87 -2.59
N THR A 707 7.05 2.79 -1.72
CA THR A 707 6.29 3.15 -0.52
C THR A 707 5.57 4.48 -0.74
N HIS A 708 4.27 4.51 -0.49
CA HIS A 708 3.46 5.72 -0.61
C HIS A 708 3.70 6.73 0.52
N GLN A 709 3.36 8.00 0.27
CA GLN A 709 3.10 8.98 1.34
C GLN A 709 1.65 8.80 1.82
N GLY A 710 1.46 8.67 3.12
CA GLY A 710 0.13 8.46 3.71
C GLY A 710 -0.29 7.00 3.74
N ASP A 711 -1.58 6.73 3.65
CA ASP A 711 -2.15 5.38 3.69
C ASP A 711 -2.58 4.94 2.27
N PRO A 712 -1.99 3.85 1.72
CA PRO A 712 -2.31 3.34 0.38
C PRO A 712 -3.75 2.84 0.24
N GLN A 713 -4.44 2.49 1.34
CA GLN A 713 -5.81 1.96 1.32
C GLN A 713 -6.88 3.08 1.35
N THR A 714 -6.48 4.33 1.14
CA THR A 714 -7.36 5.49 1.05
C THR A 714 -7.54 5.95 -0.40
N THR A 715 -8.59 6.73 -0.68
CA THR A 715 -8.83 7.31 -2.00
C THR A 715 -7.65 8.18 -2.49
N GLU A 716 -6.96 8.86 -1.58
CA GLU A 716 -5.75 9.64 -1.91
C GLU A 716 -4.57 8.73 -2.27
N GLY A 717 -4.35 7.66 -1.48
CA GLY A 717 -3.33 6.64 -1.76
C GLY A 717 -3.51 5.96 -3.12
N ILE A 718 -4.75 5.57 -3.44
CA ILE A 718 -5.13 4.96 -4.72
C ILE A 718 -4.85 5.89 -5.91
N ALA A 719 -5.07 7.20 -5.75
CA ALA A 719 -4.83 8.18 -6.80
C ALA A 719 -3.35 8.34 -7.17
N HIS A 720 -2.42 7.94 -6.29
CA HIS A 720 -0.98 8.00 -6.57
C HIS A 720 -0.53 6.98 -7.65
N ILE A 721 -1.30 5.92 -7.88
CA ILE A 721 -0.93 4.85 -8.83
C ILE A 721 -0.84 5.35 -10.27
N ASP A 722 -1.76 6.23 -10.68
CA ASP A 722 -1.73 6.81 -12.03
C ASP A 722 -0.47 7.68 -12.21
N ALA A 723 -0.12 8.49 -11.19
CA ALA A 723 1.09 9.30 -11.21
C ALA A 723 2.37 8.46 -11.23
N ILE A 724 2.41 7.32 -10.53
CA ILE A 724 3.54 6.37 -10.57
C ILE A 724 3.70 5.76 -11.97
N LYS A 725 2.60 5.31 -12.58
CA LYS A 725 2.60 4.74 -13.93
C LYS A 725 3.05 5.76 -14.97
N GLU A 726 2.51 6.98 -14.90
CA GLU A 726 2.90 8.09 -15.78
C GLU A 726 4.38 8.46 -15.61
N ALA A 727 4.87 8.58 -14.37
CA ALA A 727 6.27 8.91 -14.10
C ALA A 727 7.24 7.83 -14.61
N ALA A 728 6.88 6.55 -14.48
CA ALA A 728 7.66 5.44 -15.03
C ALA A 728 7.65 5.47 -16.57
N PHE A 729 6.48 5.70 -17.18
CA PHE A 729 6.34 5.80 -18.64
C PHE A 729 7.11 7.00 -19.20
N ASP A 730 7.08 8.14 -18.54
CA ASP A 730 7.83 9.33 -18.94
C ASP A 730 9.35 9.13 -18.83
N ALA A 731 9.80 8.38 -17.82
CA ALA A 731 11.22 8.13 -17.60
C ALA A 731 11.86 7.28 -18.70
N VAL A 732 11.11 6.35 -19.30
CA VAL A 732 11.61 5.47 -20.36
C VAL A 732 11.64 6.13 -21.74
N LYS A 733 10.92 7.25 -21.93
CA LYS A 733 10.88 7.97 -23.22
C LYS A 733 12.27 8.45 -23.66
N ALA A 734 12.51 8.33 -24.97
CA ALA A 734 13.78 8.69 -25.60
C ALA A 734 15.00 7.96 -25.00
N THR A 735 14.81 6.72 -24.56
CA THR A 735 15.88 5.83 -24.09
C THR A 735 15.76 4.45 -24.74
N PRO A 736 16.76 3.56 -24.62
CA PRO A 736 16.62 2.17 -25.02
C PRO A 736 15.49 1.39 -24.32
N LEU A 737 14.92 1.92 -23.23
CA LEU A 737 13.75 1.37 -22.55
C LEU A 737 12.40 1.81 -23.16
N ALA A 738 12.39 2.54 -24.28
CA ALA A 738 11.15 3.11 -24.82
C ALA A 738 10.05 2.06 -25.11
N ASP A 739 10.45 0.84 -25.49
CA ASP A 739 9.55 -0.29 -25.75
C ASP A 739 9.40 -1.24 -24.53
N ALA A 740 9.95 -0.86 -23.36
CA ALA A 740 9.86 -1.67 -22.15
C ALA A 740 8.42 -1.77 -21.65
N LYS A 741 8.04 -2.96 -21.18
CA LYS A 741 6.73 -3.19 -20.56
C LYS A 741 6.79 -2.82 -19.09
N ILE A 742 5.80 -2.06 -18.65
CA ILE A 742 5.72 -1.56 -17.28
C ILE A 742 4.52 -2.21 -16.60
N TYR A 743 4.77 -2.88 -15.47
CA TYR A 743 3.77 -3.55 -14.66
C TYR A 743 3.76 -2.94 -13.26
N VAL A 744 2.57 -2.64 -12.74
CA VAL A 744 2.40 -2.13 -11.37
C VAL A 744 1.39 -3.01 -10.65
N ALA A 745 1.80 -3.54 -9.50
CA ALA A 745 1.00 -4.39 -8.64
C ALA A 745 1.24 -4.01 -7.19
N GLY A 746 0.34 -4.41 -6.30
CA GLY A 746 0.42 -4.05 -4.88
C GLY A 746 -0.95 -3.76 -4.31
N THR A 747 -0.96 -3.25 -3.08
CA THR A 747 -2.19 -3.05 -2.31
C THR A 747 -3.04 -1.92 -2.88
N ALA A 748 -2.46 -0.73 -3.07
CA ALA A 748 -3.15 0.41 -3.67
C ALA A 748 -3.51 0.16 -5.15
N SER A 749 -2.69 -0.58 -5.90
CA SER A 749 -3.05 -1.00 -7.27
C SER A 749 -4.25 -1.93 -7.29
N ALA A 750 -4.34 -2.90 -6.37
CA ALA A 750 -5.50 -3.78 -6.25
C ALA A 750 -6.76 -2.99 -5.88
N TYR A 751 -6.67 -2.09 -4.90
CA TYR A 751 -7.81 -1.25 -4.53
C TYR A 751 -8.19 -0.23 -5.61
N LYS A 752 -7.25 0.23 -6.44
CA LYS A 752 -7.54 1.02 -7.63
C LYS A 752 -8.41 0.23 -8.61
N ASP A 753 -8.01 -0.99 -8.93
CA ASP A 753 -8.76 -1.85 -9.85
C ASP A 753 -10.15 -2.17 -9.30
N ILE A 754 -10.28 -2.36 -7.97
CA ILE A 754 -11.57 -2.49 -7.29
C ILE A 754 -12.39 -1.20 -7.40
N ALA A 755 -11.80 -0.02 -7.20
CA ALA A 755 -12.50 1.26 -7.28
C ALA A 755 -13.02 1.55 -8.70
N ASP A 756 -12.17 1.30 -9.71
CA ASP A 756 -12.54 1.44 -11.12
C ASP A 756 -13.61 0.40 -11.50
N GLY A 757 -13.42 -0.86 -11.11
CA GLY A 757 -14.40 -1.93 -11.29
C GLY A 757 -15.76 -1.62 -10.65
N GLN A 758 -15.75 -1.14 -9.39
CA GLN A 758 -16.93 -0.76 -8.64
C GLN A 758 -17.75 0.30 -9.38
N LYS A 759 -17.10 1.30 -9.98
CA LYS A 759 -17.78 2.36 -10.72
C LYS A 759 -18.54 1.81 -11.93
N TYR A 760 -17.91 0.95 -12.72
CA TYR A 760 -18.53 0.39 -13.92
C TYR A 760 -19.59 -0.68 -13.58
N ASP A 761 -19.28 -1.56 -12.64
CA ASP A 761 -20.18 -2.63 -12.19
C ASP A 761 -21.42 -2.08 -11.51
N LEU A 762 -21.28 -1.04 -10.68
CA LEU A 762 -22.43 -0.38 -10.08
C LEU A 762 -23.34 0.23 -11.16
N LEU A 763 -22.77 0.90 -12.16
CA LEU A 763 -23.54 1.52 -13.22
C LEU A 763 -24.27 0.45 -14.04
N MET A 764 -23.60 -0.65 -14.36
CA MET A 764 -24.19 -1.78 -15.07
C MET A 764 -25.30 -2.46 -14.24
N ALA A 765 -25.02 -2.83 -13.00
CA ALA A 765 -25.96 -3.52 -12.12
C ALA A 765 -27.17 -2.64 -11.78
N ALA A 766 -26.96 -1.37 -11.46
CA ALA A 766 -28.04 -0.43 -11.14
C ALA A 766 -28.93 -0.16 -12.36
N LEU A 767 -28.37 0.07 -13.55
CA LEU A 767 -29.18 0.28 -14.75
C LEU A 767 -29.91 -1.00 -15.19
N ALA A 768 -29.24 -2.16 -15.12
CA ALA A 768 -29.86 -3.44 -15.45
C ALA A 768 -31.02 -3.77 -14.51
N SER A 769 -30.82 -3.61 -13.20
CA SER A 769 -31.86 -3.88 -12.19
C SER A 769 -32.99 -2.84 -12.26
N LEU A 770 -32.71 -1.54 -12.41
CA LEU A 770 -33.73 -0.51 -12.64
C LEU A 770 -34.55 -0.80 -13.90
N GLY A 771 -33.89 -1.18 -15.00
CA GLY A 771 -34.52 -1.56 -16.26
C GLY A 771 -35.41 -2.80 -16.08
N LEU A 772 -34.91 -3.83 -15.41
CA LEU A 772 -35.66 -5.05 -15.12
C LEU A 772 -36.89 -4.77 -14.25
N ILE A 773 -36.72 -4.00 -13.16
CA ILE A 773 -37.82 -3.59 -12.28
C ILE A 773 -38.84 -2.78 -13.07
N LEU A 774 -38.41 -1.83 -13.90
CA LEU A 774 -39.29 -1.04 -14.74
C LEU A 774 -40.12 -1.94 -15.68
N LEU A 775 -39.49 -2.95 -16.30
CA LEU A 775 -40.18 -3.90 -17.18
C LEU A 775 -41.19 -4.76 -16.42
N ILE A 776 -40.82 -5.30 -15.25
CA ILE A 776 -41.72 -6.10 -14.41
C ILE A 776 -42.90 -5.23 -13.93
N MET A 777 -42.63 -4.01 -13.47
CA MET A 777 -43.66 -3.08 -13.02
C MET A 777 -44.58 -2.65 -14.16
N MET A 778 -44.05 -2.39 -15.35
CA MET A 778 -44.84 -2.10 -16.54
C MET A 778 -45.75 -3.28 -16.89
N PHE A 779 -45.26 -4.52 -16.82
CA PHE A 779 -46.04 -5.72 -17.08
C PHE A 779 -47.18 -5.92 -16.07
N LEU A 780 -46.90 -5.75 -14.77
CA LEU A 780 -47.87 -5.98 -13.69
C LEU A 780 -48.91 -4.85 -13.58
N THR A 781 -48.45 -3.60 -13.57
CA THR A 781 -49.35 -2.45 -13.47
C THR A 781 -50.12 -2.22 -14.77
N ARG A 782 -49.53 -2.57 -15.92
CA ARG A 782 -49.97 -2.22 -17.28
C ARG A 782 -50.03 -0.70 -17.52
N SER A 783 -49.20 0.05 -16.80
CA SER A 783 -49.08 1.51 -16.94
C SER A 783 -47.61 1.94 -16.90
N LEU A 784 -47.19 2.71 -17.91
CA LEU A 784 -45.82 3.22 -18.01
C LEU A 784 -45.56 4.32 -16.96
N VAL A 785 -46.53 5.22 -16.77
CA VAL A 785 -46.39 6.34 -15.83
C VAL A 785 -46.33 5.84 -14.39
N ALA A 786 -47.20 4.88 -14.02
CA ALA A 786 -47.13 4.25 -12.70
C ALA A 786 -45.76 3.58 -12.48
N ALA A 787 -45.27 2.83 -13.46
CA ALA A 787 -43.97 2.16 -13.37
C ALA A 787 -42.81 3.16 -13.19
N LEU A 788 -42.77 4.25 -13.96
CA LEU A 788 -41.75 5.30 -13.82
C LEU A 788 -41.80 6.00 -12.45
N VAL A 789 -43.01 6.30 -11.95
CA VAL A 789 -43.16 6.91 -10.61
C VAL A 789 -42.65 5.97 -9.53
N ILE A 790 -42.98 4.67 -9.58
CA ILE A 790 -42.49 3.69 -8.61
C ILE A 790 -40.96 3.64 -8.65
N VAL A 791 -40.39 3.41 -9.83
CA VAL A 791 -38.94 3.27 -9.97
C VAL A 791 -38.21 4.54 -9.53
N GLY A 792 -38.72 5.72 -9.91
CA GLY A 792 -38.15 7.00 -9.50
C GLY A 792 -38.26 7.26 -7.99
N THR A 793 -39.37 6.90 -7.36
CA THR A 793 -39.54 7.04 -5.90
C THR A 793 -38.68 6.05 -5.12
N VAL A 794 -38.48 4.83 -5.62
CA VAL A 794 -37.54 3.84 -5.05
C VAL A 794 -36.10 4.33 -5.18
N ALA A 795 -35.69 4.83 -6.35
CA ALA A 795 -34.35 5.38 -6.54
C ALA A 795 -34.07 6.59 -5.63
N LEU A 796 -35.07 7.47 -5.47
CA LEU A 796 -35.00 8.60 -4.55
C LEU A 796 -34.92 8.15 -3.08
N SER A 797 -35.71 7.14 -2.71
CA SER A 797 -35.69 6.51 -1.39
C SER A 797 -34.29 5.99 -1.08
N LEU A 798 -33.70 5.25 -2.00
CA LEU A 798 -32.38 4.67 -1.90
C LEU A 798 -31.30 5.73 -1.69
N ALA A 799 -31.31 6.81 -2.48
CA ALA A 799 -30.34 7.90 -2.35
C ALA A 799 -30.42 8.57 -0.97
N ALA A 800 -31.63 8.85 -0.49
CA ALA A 800 -31.84 9.42 0.85
C ALA A 800 -31.41 8.45 1.96
N SER A 801 -31.68 7.16 1.77
CA SER A 801 -31.38 6.10 2.73
C SER A 801 -29.88 5.88 2.91
N PHE A 802 -29.15 5.84 1.80
CA PHE A 802 -27.70 5.76 1.84
C PHE A 802 -27.11 7.00 2.52
N GLY A 803 -27.62 8.20 2.20
CA GLY A 803 -27.21 9.43 2.87
C GLY A 803 -27.49 9.43 4.38
N MET A 804 -28.62 8.88 4.84
CA MET A 804 -28.86 8.67 6.27
C MET A 804 -27.84 7.70 6.91
N SER A 805 -27.43 6.66 6.19
CA SER A 805 -26.37 5.76 6.68
C SER A 805 -25.03 6.49 6.83
N VAL A 806 -24.70 7.42 5.91
CA VAL A 806 -23.54 8.32 6.04
C VAL A 806 -23.65 9.16 7.32
N VAL A 807 -24.83 9.72 7.63
CA VAL A 807 -25.04 10.45 8.90
C VAL A 807 -24.78 9.55 10.11
N VAL A 808 -25.36 8.35 10.12
CA VAL A 808 -25.26 7.44 11.27
C VAL A 808 -23.82 6.95 11.48
N TRP A 809 -23.19 6.38 10.46
CA TRP A 809 -21.87 5.79 10.63
C TRP A 809 -20.77 6.83 10.65
N GLN A 810 -20.76 7.75 9.68
CA GLN A 810 -19.64 8.67 9.51
C GLN A 810 -19.70 9.85 10.48
N TYR A 811 -20.88 10.45 10.69
CA TYR A 811 -21.00 11.65 11.52
C TYR A 811 -21.34 11.35 12.98
N ILE A 812 -22.14 10.33 13.28
CA ILE A 812 -22.50 9.97 14.66
C ILE A 812 -21.47 9.01 15.27
N PHE A 813 -21.14 7.91 14.60
CA PHE A 813 -20.18 6.93 15.12
C PHE A 813 -18.72 7.24 14.79
N GLY A 814 -18.44 8.16 13.85
CA GLY A 814 -17.08 8.51 13.44
C GLY A 814 -16.37 7.44 12.63
N ILE A 815 -17.09 6.43 12.14
CA ILE A 815 -16.55 5.32 11.35
C ILE A 815 -16.94 5.55 9.89
N PRO A 816 -15.98 5.62 8.95
CA PRO A 816 -16.31 5.71 7.52
C PRO A 816 -17.13 4.48 7.08
N LEU A 817 -17.72 4.57 5.89
CA LEU A 817 -18.38 3.41 5.30
C LEU A 817 -17.36 2.61 4.50
N TYR A 818 -17.39 1.29 4.69
CA TYR A 818 -16.64 0.37 3.86
C TYR A 818 -17.13 0.41 2.40
N TRP A 819 -16.20 0.40 1.45
CA TRP A 819 -16.47 0.64 0.02
C TRP A 819 -17.57 -0.25 -0.58
N VAL A 820 -17.69 -1.50 -0.13
CA VAL A 820 -18.65 -2.50 -0.64
C VAL A 820 -20.10 -2.19 -0.26
N ILE A 821 -20.33 -1.37 0.77
CA ILE A 821 -21.66 -1.09 1.30
C ILE A 821 -22.48 -0.29 0.32
N PHE A 822 -21.86 0.67 -0.37
CA PHE A 822 -22.59 1.53 -1.31
C PHE A 822 -23.21 0.70 -2.44
N PRO A 823 -22.47 -0.14 -3.19
CA PRO A 823 -23.07 -0.99 -4.23
C PRO A 823 -24.08 -1.99 -3.70
N LEU A 824 -23.78 -2.69 -2.60
CA LEU A 824 -24.69 -3.69 -2.05
C LEU A 824 -26.00 -3.06 -1.56
N ALA A 825 -25.91 -1.93 -0.84
CA ALA A 825 -27.09 -1.20 -0.40
C ALA A 825 -27.93 -0.74 -1.59
N VAL A 826 -27.29 -0.22 -2.66
CA VAL A 826 -27.99 0.19 -3.88
C VAL A 826 -28.77 -0.99 -4.46
N ILE A 827 -28.11 -2.11 -4.72
CA ILE A 827 -28.75 -3.23 -5.42
C ILE A 827 -29.83 -3.89 -4.57
N ILE A 828 -29.58 -4.09 -3.28
CA ILE A 828 -30.54 -4.76 -2.38
C ILE A 828 -31.74 -3.86 -2.07
N LEU A 829 -31.52 -2.57 -1.78
CA LEU A 829 -32.63 -1.63 -1.55
C LEU A 829 -33.47 -1.45 -2.80
N LEU A 830 -32.85 -1.47 -3.98
CA LEU A 830 -33.59 -1.41 -5.23
C LEU A 830 -34.44 -2.68 -5.44
N ALA A 831 -33.85 -3.86 -5.19
CA ALA A 831 -34.53 -5.14 -5.30
C ALA A 831 -35.75 -5.23 -4.36
N VAL A 832 -35.54 -4.91 -3.08
CA VAL A 832 -36.56 -5.05 -2.02
C VAL A 832 -37.54 -3.87 -2.01
N GLY A 833 -37.10 -2.64 -2.28
CA GLY A 833 -37.95 -1.44 -2.28
C GLY A 833 -39.00 -1.44 -3.40
N ALA A 834 -38.73 -2.13 -4.50
CA ALA A 834 -39.68 -2.29 -5.60
C ALA A 834 -40.91 -3.14 -5.23
N ASP A 835 -40.71 -4.17 -4.41
CA ASP A 835 -41.76 -5.12 -4.01
C ASP A 835 -42.95 -4.39 -3.37
N TYR A 836 -42.69 -3.64 -2.32
CA TYR A 836 -43.79 -3.14 -1.52
C TYR A 836 -44.63 -2.05 -2.20
N ASN A 837 -44.06 -1.33 -3.15
CA ASN A 837 -44.80 -0.38 -3.98
C ASN A 837 -45.80 -1.12 -4.87
N LEU A 838 -45.49 -2.35 -5.30
CA LEU A 838 -46.41 -3.22 -6.04
C LEU A 838 -47.65 -3.57 -5.21
N LEU A 839 -47.50 -3.91 -3.92
CA LEU A 839 -48.62 -4.24 -3.03
C LEU A 839 -49.60 -3.06 -2.88
N LEU A 840 -49.07 -1.86 -2.67
CA LEU A 840 -49.88 -0.65 -2.55
C LEU A 840 -50.65 -0.37 -3.86
N ILE A 841 -49.98 -0.50 -5.00
CA ILE A 841 -50.57 -0.15 -6.30
C ILE A 841 -51.52 -1.22 -6.81
N SER A 842 -51.24 -2.50 -6.55
CA SER A 842 -52.20 -3.58 -6.78
C SER A 842 -53.50 -3.30 -6.01
N ARG A 843 -53.39 -2.83 -4.75
CA ARG A 843 -54.57 -2.41 -3.99
C ARG A 843 -55.25 -1.16 -4.56
N PHE A 844 -54.49 -0.16 -5.04
CA PHE A 844 -55.08 0.97 -5.76
C PHE A 844 -55.88 0.50 -6.96
N LYS A 845 -55.36 -0.48 -7.71
CA LYS A 845 -55.99 -1.07 -8.89
C LYS A 845 -57.31 -1.78 -8.52
N GLU A 846 -57.31 -2.59 -7.48
CA GLU A 846 -58.52 -3.29 -6.99
C GLU A 846 -59.62 -2.31 -6.56
N GLU A 847 -59.27 -1.20 -5.92
CA GLU A 847 -60.22 -0.22 -5.40
C GLU A 847 -60.61 0.88 -6.41
N THR A 848 -60.08 0.84 -7.64
CA THR A 848 -60.40 1.84 -8.69
C THR A 848 -61.90 1.95 -8.99
N GLY A 849 -62.67 0.87 -8.81
CA GLY A 849 -64.12 0.84 -9.02
C GLY A 849 -64.92 1.80 -8.14
N ALA A 850 -64.36 2.23 -7.00
CA ALA A 850 -64.94 3.21 -6.09
C ALA A 850 -64.64 4.68 -6.48
N GLY A 851 -63.90 4.92 -7.58
CA GLY A 851 -63.38 6.22 -8.00
C GLY A 851 -61.98 6.48 -7.45
N LEU A 852 -61.12 7.20 -8.20
CA LEU A 852 -59.67 7.31 -7.93
C LEU A 852 -59.34 7.80 -6.50
N LYS A 853 -59.97 8.90 -6.06
CA LYS A 853 -59.72 9.51 -4.74
C LYS A 853 -60.19 8.60 -3.59
N THR A 854 -61.39 8.06 -3.71
CA THR A 854 -61.97 7.15 -2.70
C THR A 854 -61.23 5.81 -2.66
N GLY A 855 -60.78 5.32 -3.82
CA GLY A 855 -60.00 4.10 -3.97
C GLY A 855 -58.65 4.20 -3.27
N ILE A 856 -57.92 5.31 -3.42
CA ILE A 856 -56.66 5.57 -2.70
C ILE A 856 -56.90 5.55 -1.18
N ILE A 857 -57.95 6.21 -0.68
CA ILE A 857 -58.28 6.23 0.76
C ILE A 857 -58.58 4.82 1.29
N ARG A 858 -59.37 4.02 0.55
CA ARG A 858 -59.71 2.65 0.93
C ARG A 858 -58.51 1.72 0.91
N ALA A 859 -57.67 1.86 -0.11
CA ALA A 859 -56.44 1.09 -0.22
C ALA A 859 -55.49 1.39 0.93
N ILE A 860 -55.18 2.67 1.22
CA ILE A 860 -54.32 3.05 2.35
C ILE A 860 -54.92 2.57 3.69
N ALA A 861 -56.25 2.67 3.86
CA ALA A 861 -56.91 2.21 5.08
C ALA A 861 -56.86 0.69 5.28
N GLY A 862 -56.90 -0.09 4.19
CA GLY A 862 -56.87 -1.55 4.22
C GLY A 862 -55.46 -2.13 4.34
N THR A 863 -54.48 -1.59 3.59
CA THR A 863 -53.13 -2.14 3.51
C THR A 863 -52.11 -1.46 4.40
N GLY A 864 -52.33 -0.21 4.83
CA GLY A 864 -51.35 0.58 5.58
C GLY A 864 -50.88 -0.12 6.86
N GLY A 865 -51.79 -0.74 7.63
CA GLY A 865 -51.42 -1.44 8.87
C GLY A 865 -50.54 -2.67 8.65
N VAL A 866 -50.87 -3.51 7.66
CA VAL A 866 -50.14 -4.76 7.37
C VAL A 866 -48.81 -4.46 6.67
N VAL A 867 -48.82 -3.53 5.72
CA VAL A 867 -47.63 -3.15 4.93
C VAL A 867 -46.60 -2.43 5.81
N THR A 868 -47.02 -1.55 6.72
CA THR A 868 -46.08 -0.92 7.67
C THR A 868 -45.55 -1.91 8.69
N ALA A 869 -46.36 -2.87 9.13
CA ALA A 869 -45.89 -3.93 10.02
C ALA A 869 -44.83 -4.82 9.34
N ALA A 870 -45.07 -5.26 8.10
CA ALA A 870 -44.09 -6.01 7.31
C ALA A 870 -42.79 -5.22 7.13
N GLY A 871 -42.88 -3.97 6.61
CA GLY A 871 -41.70 -3.14 6.40
C GLY A 871 -40.91 -2.82 7.68
N LEU A 872 -41.60 -2.65 8.82
CA LEU A 872 -40.93 -2.44 10.11
C LEU A 872 -40.27 -3.73 10.63
N VAL A 873 -40.92 -4.88 10.51
CA VAL A 873 -40.33 -6.18 10.86
C VAL A 873 -39.09 -6.41 10.02
N PHE A 874 -39.18 -6.27 8.69
CA PHE A 874 -38.05 -6.43 7.78
C PHE A 874 -36.91 -5.46 8.15
N ALA A 875 -37.19 -4.18 8.34
CA ALA A 875 -36.16 -3.20 8.62
C ALA A 875 -35.42 -3.45 9.95
N VAL A 876 -36.15 -3.82 11.01
CA VAL A 876 -35.54 -4.13 12.32
C VAL A 876 -34.77 -5.44 12.25
N THR A 877 -35.25 -6.41 11.46
CA THR A 877 -34.57 -7.68 11.18
C THR A 877 -33.25 -7.47 10.42
N MET A 878 -33.22 -6.54 9.46
CA MET A 878 -31.96 -6.17 8.79
C MET A 878 -31.02 -5.46 9.76
N SER A 879 -31.58 -4.61 10.62
CA SER A 879 -30.80 -3.84 11.61
C SER A 879 -30.20 -4.71 12.72
N SER A 880 -30.70 -5.92 12.99
CA SER A 880 -30.12 -6.81 14.02
C SER A 880 -28.72 -7.31 13.68
N PHE A 881 -28.28 -7.19 12.41
CA PHE A 881 -26.90 -7.48 12.02
C PHE A 881 -25.87 -6.53 12.65
N ILE A 882 -26.31 -5.42 13.28
CA ILE A 882 -25.43 -4.57 14.09
C ILE A 882 -24.75 -5.34 15.25
N PHE A 883 -25.31 -6.48 15.67
CA PHE A 883 -24.73 -7.37 16.67
C PHE A 883 -23.70 -8.36 16.11
N SER A 884 -23.39 -8.30 14.81
CA SER A 884 -22.30 -9.07 14.22
C SER A 884 -20.95 -8.52 14.66
N ASP A 885 -20.01 -9.40 15.00
CA ASP A 885 -18.62 -9.01 15.28
C ASP A 885 -17.92 -8.43 14.04
N LEU A 886 -18.37 -8.83 12.84
CA LEU A 886 -17.96 -8.22 11.58
C LEU A 886 -18.83 -6.98 11.31
N ARG A 887 -18.29 -5.79 11.64
CA ARG A 887 -19.02 -4.52 11.52
C ARG A 887 -19.48 -4.23 10.09
N VAL A 888 -18.79 -4.76 9.07
CA VAL A 888 -19.21 -4.64 7.66
C VAL A 888 -20.64 -5.18 7.47
N LEU A 889 -20.96 -6.36 8.02
CA LEU A 889 -22.31 -6.93 7.95
C LEU A 889 -23.33 -6.06 8.71
N GLY A 890 -22.92 -5.49 9.85
CA GLY A 890 -23.73 -4.54 10.60
C GLY A 890 -24.02 -3.26 9.81
N GLN A 891 -23.05 -2.72 9.08
CA GLN A 891 -23.26 -1.55 8.22
C GLN A 891 -24.19 -1.88 7.05
N ILE A 892 -24.03 -3.04 6.40
CA ILE A 892 -24.94 -3.51 5.34
C ILE A 892 -26.38 -3.62 5.87
N GLY A 893 -26.58 -4.35 6.96
CA GLY A 893 -27.91 -4.58 7.53
C GLY A 893 -28.59 -3.30 8.03
N THR A 894 -27.86 -2.42 8.71
CA THR A 894 -28.41 -1.14 9.18
C THR A 894 -28.71 -0.18 8.03
N THR A 895 -27.89 -0.14 6.97
CA THR A 895 -28.15 0.68 5.79
C THR A 895 -29.42 0.22 5.07
N ILE A 896 -29.58 -1.09 4.88
CA ILE A 896 -30.79 -1.66 4.28
C ILE A 896 -32.00 -1.41 5.20
N GLY A 897 -31.86 -1.61 6.50
CA GLY A 897 -32.92 -1.38 7.48
C GLY A 897 -33.41 0.07 7.49
N LEU A 898 -32.49 1.03 7.57
CA LEU A 898 -32.80 2.46 7.46
C LEU A 898 -33.50 2.79 6.14
N GLY A 899 -33.06 2.17 5.04
CA GLY A 899 -33.68 2.43 3.76
C GLY A 899 -35.08 1.88 3.60
N LEU A 900 -35.34 0.71 4.18
CA LEU A 900 -36.70 0.16 4.21
C LEU A 900 -37.62 0.90 5.16
N LEU A 901 -37.10 1.45 6.27
CA LEU A 901 -37.86 2.37 7.13
C LEU A 901 -38.24 3.63 6.36
N PHE A 902 -37.28 4.24 5.65
CA PHE A 902 -37.52 5.44 4.86
C PHE A 902 -38.55 5.18 3.76
N ASP A 903 -38.38 4.09 3.03
CA ASP A 903 -39.32 3.68 1.98
C ASP A 903 -40.72 3.46 2.55
N THR A 904 -40.83 2.72 3.65
CA THR A 904 -42.12 2.36 4.24
C THR A 904 -42.84 3.56 4.87
N LEU A 905 -42.13 4.39 5.62
CA LEU A 905 -42.71 5.46 6.45
C LEU A 905 -42.86 6.78 5.70
N VAL A 906 -41.96 7.10 4.76
CA VAL A 906 -41.96 8.39 4.04
C VAL A 906 -42.47 8.18 2.62
N VAL A 907 -41.79 7.34 1.84
CA VAL A 907 -42.04 7.22 0.41
C VAL A 907 -43.40 6.59 0.13
N ARG A 908 -43.63 5.39 0.64
CA ARG A 908 -44.84 4.60 0.40
C ARG A 908 -46.07 5.19 1.10
N SER A 909 -45.89 5.71 2.32
CA SER A 909 -47.01 6.23 3.10
C SER A 909 -47.46 7.62 2.64
N PHE A 910 -46.56 8.46 2.11
CA PHE A 910 -46.89 9.85 1.76
C PHE A 910 -46.53 10.23 0.33
N LEU A 911 -45.30 9.97 -0.13
CA LEU A 911 -44.79 10.42 -1.43
C LEU A 911 -45.54 9.77 -2.60
N THR A 912 -45.56 8.44 -2.68
CA THR A 912 -46.18 7.68 -3.78
C THR A 912 -47.68 7.96 -3.91
N PRO A 913 -48.49 7.96 -2.82
CA PRO A 913 -49.91 8.28 -2.92
C PRO A 913 -50.19 9.74 -3.25
N ALA A 914 -49.33 10.69 -2.83
CA ALA A 914 -49.47 12.10 -3.20
C ALA A 914 -49.24 12.29 -4.71
N ILE A 915 -48.18 11.69 -5.28
CA ILE A 915 -47.89 11.72 -6.72
C ILE A 915 -49.05 11.07 -7.51
N ALA A 916 -49.52 9.89 -7.07
CA ALA A 916 -50.64 9.21 -7.71
C ALA A 916 -51.93 10.04 -7.68
N THR A 917 -52.19 10.75 -6.58
CA THR A 917 -53.35 11.65 -6.45
C THR A 917 -53.23 12.86 -7.39
N MET A 918 -52.05 13.45 -7.54
CA MET A 918 -51.82 14.60 -8.42
C MET A 918 -51.92 14.23 -9.91
N LEU A 919 -51.35 13.09 -10.31
CA LEU A 919 -51.40 12.61 -11.69
C LEU A 919 -52.80 12.10 -12.09
N GLY A 920 -53.59 11.60 -11.13
CA GLY A 920 -54.98 11.22 -11.34
C GLY A 920 -55.14 10.17 -12.44
N ARG A 921 -55.80 10.55 -13.55
CA ARG A 921 -55.99 9.65 -14.71
C ARG A 921 -54.69 9.33 -15.45
N TRP A 922 -53.72 10.25 -15.44
CA TRP A 922 -52.44 10.09 -16.14
C TRP A 922 -51.55 9.05 -15.46
N PHE A 923 -51.73 8.83 -14.15
CA PHE A 923 -51.01 7.80 -13.41
C PHE A 923 -51.21 6.41 -14.02
N TRP A 924 -52.38 6.14 -14.60
CA TRP A 924 -52.72 4.83 -15.16
C TRP A 924 -52.46 4.73 -16.67
N TRP A 925 -51.98 5.77 -17.33
CA TRP A 925 -51.78 5.76 -18.78
C TRP A 925 -50.85 4.60 -19.20
N PRO A 926 -51.20 3.80 -20.24
CA PRO A 926 -52.29 3.96 -21.23
C PRO A 926 -53.66 3.32 -20.86
N LEU A 927 -53.83 2.78 -19.64
CA LEU A 927 -55.14 2.25 -19.21
C LEU A 927 -56.16 3.38 -19.00
N ASN A 928 -57.32 3.26 -19.65
CA ASN A 928 -58.46 4.15 -19.41
C ASN A 928 -59.21 3.75 -18.13
N VAL A 929 -58.95 4.46 -17.03
CA VAL A 929 -59.60 4.23 -15.72
C VAL A 929 -60.71 5.27 -15.48
N ARG A 930 -61.87 4.83 -14.98
CA ARG A 930 -62.99 5.71 -14.63
C ARG A 930 -62.65 6.59 -13.42
N THR A 931 -62.87 7.90 -13.55
CA THR A 931 -62.60 8.88 -12.49
C THR A 931 -63.69 8.97 -11.43
N ARG A 932 -64.92 8.51 -11.74
CA ARG A 932 -66.10 8.54 -10.85
C ARG A 932 -66.56 7.11 -10.50
N PRO A 933 -67.18 6.91 -9.32
CA PRO A 933 -67.69 5.60 -8.90
C PRO A 933 -68.69 5.03 -9.91
N THR A 934 -68.76 3.71 -10.02
CA THR A 934 -69.86 3.05 -10.74
C THR A 934 -71.19 3.37 -10.04
N PRO A 935 -72.21 3.89 -10.75
CA PRO A 935 -73.53 4.11 -10.16
C PRO A 935 -74.08 2.78 -9.66
N LYS A 936 -74.27 2.64 -8.34
CA LYS A 936 -75.09 1.56 -7.79
C LYS A 936 -76.54 2.04 -7.77
N PRO A 937 -77.52 1.25 -8.26
CA PRO A 937 -78.92 1.55 -8.01
C PRO A 937 -79.12 1.62 -6.49
N PHE A 938 -79.70 2.71 -6.00
CA PHE A 938 -80.23 2.76 -4.64
C PHE A 938 -81.20 1.57 -4.47
N GLY A 939 -81.16 0.92 -3.30
CA GLY A 939 -81.95 -0.29 -3.00
C GLY A 939 -83.46 -0.14 -3.26
N PRO A 940 -84.24 -1.23 -3.12
CA PRO A 940 -85.65 -1.25 -3.53
C PRO A 940 -86.41 -0.09 -2.89
N LYS A 941 -87.21 0.61 -3.71
CA LYS A 941 -88.12 1.68 -3.28
C LYS A 941 -88.91 1.17 -2.05
N PRO A 942 -89.16 2.02 -1.03
CA PRO A 942 -90.09 1.67 0.03
C PRO A 942 -91.40 1.22 -0.61
N VAL A 943 -91.87 0.03 -0.23
CA VAL A 943 -93.23 -0.41 -0.55
C VAL A 943 -94.17 0.65 0.03
N ALA A 944 -95.00 1.25 -0.83
CA ALA A 944 -96.04 2.17 -0.40
C ALA A 944 -96.97 1.42 0.58
N PRO A 945 -97.48 2.06 1.63
CA PRO A 945 -98.46 1.43 2.51
C PRO A 945 -99.69 1.04 1.69
N ASP A 946 -100.13 -0.21 1.81
CA ASP A 946 -101.42 -0.65 1.27
C ASP A 946 -102.55 0.16 1.93
N ASP A 947 -103.31 0.90 1.14
CA ASP A 947 -104.61 1.43 1.51
C ASP A 947 -105.62 0.27 1.61
N ALA A 948 -105.59 -0.44 2.73
CA ALA A 948 -106.63 -1.38 3.12
C ALA A 948 -107.61 -0.71 4.10
N THR A 949 -108.54 0.08 3.55
CA THR A 949 -109.80 0.38 4.24
C THR A 949 -110.78 -0.76 3.94
N GLY A 950 -110.89 -1.70 4.88
CA GLY A 950 -111.88 -2.78 4.87
C GLY A 950 -112.17 -3.20 6.32
N PRO A 951 -113.44 -3.23 6.76
CA PRO A 951 -113.79 -3.26 8.18
C PRO A 951 -113.63 -4.64 8.83
N ILE A 952 -113.34 -4.58 10.13
CA ILE A 952 -113.17 -5.68 11.08
C ILE A 952 -114.46 -6.52 11.17
N SER A 953 -114.37 -7.83 10.92
CA SER A 953 -115.40 -8.80 11.32
C SER A 953 -115.12 -9.32 12.73
N VAL A 954 -116.08 -9.10 13.63
CA VAL A 954 -116.13 -9.67 14.98
C VAL A 954 -116.61 -11.12 14.88
N GLY A 955 -116.09 -11.98 15.74
CA GLY A 955 -116.39 -13.40 15.75
C GLY A 955 -117.85 -13.77 16.00
N THR A 956 -118.21 -14.94 15.50
CA THR A 956 -118.49 -16.13 16.32
C THR A 956 -117.67 -17.29 15.79
#